data_AF-A0A523JR47-F1
#
_entry.id   AF-A0A523JR47-F1
#
_cell.length_a   1.000
_cell.length_b   1.000
_cell.length_c   1.000
_cell.angle_alpha   90.00
_cell.angle_beta   90.00
_cell.angle_gamma   90.00
#
_symmetry.space_group_name_H-M   'P 1'
#
loop_
_entity.id
_entity.type
_entity.pdbx_description
1 polymer ?
#
loop_
_entity_poly.entity_id
_entity_poly.type
_entity_poly.pdbx_seq_one_letter_code
_entity_poly.pdbx_strand_id
1 'polypeptide(L)'
;EMGQGVHTSLAMMLADELDADWASVTMQEAPAHSEYANYALARGYTLGDTDFPAWLVDSVNGLYFQATRIVGIQATSGSLSVRSTGQIAMRTIGAAARCVLLQAAAERMQVPVGELVAKDSVITHPATARTATYAELAPAAAKMNIPDKPTLKDRSAFRIMGTSPPRIDVPAKIDGSAKFGIDAVLPNMKYAAIRAAPVFGGKVLSVDESSIQDLPGVRKVISLGNAVAVVADGYWQARQALLQLKIEFSDNGNGHDQSGIFEKFARDMDRTASTHSEKIDFLSGNASRALTRAETTVTAEYRVPFLAHATMEPMNCTAWVHDSKCELWLGCQDPLRFARKTARAIGFDSDDVIVHNQYLGGGFGRRWQSDFAEQAAHIAAQVHYPVKLIWSREEDMQHDHYRQACISRFQGGLDSDGNATAWHNQYVNKHEPRRATRIPYAIENQRIVHTVSKTRVPWGIWRSVDHSLHAFFTESFIDELANAAGRDGYEYRRNLLADAPRFQAVLDLAARKAAWGSQLPQGFGRGISIHKSFGTIVSQVVEVEIRDGNPRVHRVVCAVDAGFAIHPDGLIAQMESGIAYGLTAALHGEISIRRGAVEQSNFHDYPILRMNEAPTIETHIINSGKSLGGGGEPGTPPIAPAVTNAIFNATGIRIRELPILKQSLSLGDVSEMDAA
;
A
#
# COMPACT_ATOMS: atom_id res chain seq x y z
N GLU A 1 3.29 -2.84 -14.63
CA GLU A 1 3.61 -2.01 -13.44
C GLU A 1 2.44 -1.06 -13.25
N MET A 2 1.88 -0.93 -12.04
CA MET A 2 0.56 -0.29 -11.83
C MET A 2 0.56 0.87 -10.82
N GLY A 3 1.72 1.22 -10.26
CA GLY A 3 1.82 2.34 -9.34
C GLY A 3 1.57 3.68 -10.03
N GLN A 4 0.84 4.58 -9.37
CA GLN A 4 0.56 5.91 -9.90
C GLN A 4 1.86 6.68 -10.19
N GLY A 5 2.02 7.14 -11.44
CA GLY A 5 3.21 7.88 -11.89
C GLY A 5 4.48 7.03 -12.02
N VAL A 6 4.41 5.72 -11.79
CA VAL A 6 5.60 4.85 -11.87
C VAL A 6 6.09 4.71 -13.31
N HIS A 7 5.20 4.62 -14.30
CA HIS A 7 5.60 4.59 -15.70
C HIS A 7 6.50 5.78 -16.08
N THR A 8 6.12 6.99 -15.65
CA THR A 8 6.94 8.19 -15.83
C THR A 8 8.27 8.06 -15.06
N SER A 9 8.23 7.68 -13.78
CA SER A 9 9.43 7.61 -12.93
C SER A 9 10.47 6.59 -13.44
N LEU A 10 10.03 5.42 -13.90
CA LEU A 10 10.91 4.39 -14.47
C LEU A 10 11.51 4.87 -15.80
N ALA A 11 10.70 5.49 -16.66
CA ALA A 11 11.18 6.08 -17.91
C ALA A 11 12.19 7.20 -17.65
N MET A 12 11.96 8.07 -16.65
CA MET A 12 12.90 9.13 -16.26
C MET A 12 14.25 8.56 -15.84
N MET A 13 14.26 7.50 -15.03
CA MET A 13 15.50 6.86 -14.56
C MET A 13 16.32 6.27 -15.70
N LEU A 14 15.67 5.64 -16.68
CA LEU A 14 16.33 5.12 -17.88
C LEU A 14 16.82 6.27 -18.77
N ALA A 15 15.93 7.21 -19.11
CA ALA A 15 16.22 8.30 -20.04
C ALA A 15 17.33 9.23 -19.54
N ASP A 16 17.35 9.54 -18.24
CA ASP A 16 18.39 10.38 -17.66
C ASP A 16 19.75 9.68 -17.70
N GLU A 17 19.83 8.40 -17.33
CA GLU A 17 21.06 7.63 -17.49
C GLU A 17 21.46 7.42 -18.95
N LEU A 18 20.50 7.42 -19.87
CA LEU A 18 20.78 7.33 -21.29
C LEU A 18 21.17 8.69 -21.90
N ASP A 19 21.06 9.81 -21.17
CA ASP A 19 21.17 11.16 -21.74
C ASP A 19 20.22 11.38 -22.93
N ALA A 20 19.04 10.75 -22.87
CA ALA A 20 18.04 10.79 -23.93
C ALA A 20 17.24 12.10 -23.88
N ASP A 21 16.80 12.56 -25.05
CA ASP A 21 15.80 13.62 -25.14
C ASP A 21 14.45 13.13 -24.61
N TRP A 22 14.00 13.70 -23.48
CA TRP A 22 12.74 13.35 -22.83
C TRP A 22 11.52 13.55 -23.75
N ALA A 23 11.53 14.56 -24.62
CA ALA A 23 10.42 14.84 -25.52
C ALA A 23 10.19 13.71 -26.56
N SER A 24 11.22 12.89 -26.79
CA SER A 24 11.19 11.76 -27.72
C SER A 24 10.96 10.41 -27.01
N VAL A 25 10.79 10.39 -25.69
CA VAL A 25 10.59 9.15 -24.91
C VAL A 25 9.11 8.74 -24.94
N THR A 26 8.87 7.48 -25.28
CA THR A 26 7.54 6.84 -25.17
C THR A 26 7.63 5.61 -24.26
N MET A 27 6.52 5.28 -23.61
CA MET A 27 6.44 4.14 -22.69
C MET A 27 5.56 3.06 -23.28
N GLN A 28 6.05 1.82 -23.24
CA GLN A 28 5.27 0.63 -23.55
C GLN A 28 5.33 -0.31 -22.33
N GLU A 29 4.18 -0.83 -21.94
CA GLU A 29 4.11 -1.82 -20.85
C GLU A 29 4.54 -3.19 -21.36
N ALA A 30 5.44 -3.84 -20.61
CA ALA A 30 5.86 -5.19 -20.91
C ALA A 30 4.68 -6.18 -20.71
N PRO A 31 4.46 -7.11 -21.65
CA PRO A 31 3.38 -8.10 -21.53
C PRO A 31 3.60 -9.03 -20.33
N ALA A 32 2.53 -9.68 -19.88
CA ALA A 32 2.55 -10.60 -18.74
C ALA A 32 3.17 -11.97 -19.10
N HIS A 33 4.44 -11.97 -19.50
CA HIS A 33 5.21 -13.19 -19.77
C HIS A 33 6.37 -13.33 -18.79
N SER A 34 6.76 -14.58 -18.54
CA SER A 34 7.85 -14.91 -17.61
C SER A 34 9.18 -14.27 -18.00
N GLU A 35 9.42 -14.03 -19.28
CA GLU A 35 10.60 -13.31 -19.80
C GLU A 35 10.68 -11.86 -19.31
N TYR A 36 9.54 -11.22 -19.02
CA TYR A 36 9.44 -9.87 -18.47
C TYR A 36 9.22 -9.87 -16.95
N ALA A 37 9.41 -11.01 -16.28
CA ALA A 37 9.36 -11.06 -14.83
C ALA A 37 10.36 -10.06 -14.23
N ASN A 38 9.90 -9.35 -13.21
CA ASN A 38 10.64 -8.30 -12.52
C ASN A 38 11.61 -8.92 -11.51
N TYR A 39 12.70 -9.51 -12.02
CA TYR A 39 13.71 -10.19 -11.21
C TYR A 39 14.38 -9.28 -10.17
N ALA A 40 14.42 -7.96 -10.41
CA ALA A 40 14.89 -6.97 -9.44
C ALA A 40 13.97 -6.83 -8.21
N LEU A 41 12.68 -7.18 -8.34
CA LEU A 41 11.69 -7.12 -7.26
C LEU A 41 11.83 -8.31 -6.29
N ALA A 42 12.22 -9.49 -6.79
CA ALA A 42 12.52 -10.66 -5.94
C ALA A 42 13.64 -10.35 -4.92
N ARG A 43 14.64 -9.54 -5.32
CA ARG A 43 15.71 -9.04 -4.43
C ARG A 43 15.19 -8.11 -3.33
N GLY A 44 14.25 -7.21 -3.65
CA GLY A 44 13.64 -6.28 -2.69
C GLY A 44 12.75 -6.96 -1.65
N TYR A 45 12.06 -8.05 -2.05
CA TYR A 45 11.21 -8.84 -1.16
C TYR A 45 12.00 -9.78 -0.22
N THR A 46 13.11 -10.36 -0.68
CA THR A 46 13.92 -11.29 0.13
C THR A 46 14.82 -10.58 1.14
N LEU A 47 15.26 -9.35 0.85
CA LEU A 47 16.22 -8.63 1.68
C LEU A 47 15.60 -7.56 2.59
N GLY A 48 14.36 -7.11 2.35
CA GLY A 48 13.66 -6.16 3.20
C GLY A 48 14.47 -4.89 3.55
N ASP A 49 14.13 -4.22 4.66
CA ASP A 49 14.84 -3.04 5.18
C ASP A 49 16.21 -3.38 5.84
N THR A 50 16.97 -4.34 5.30
CA THR A 50 18.24 -4.78 5.89
C THR A 50 19.40 -3.98 5.29
N ASP A 51 20.08 -3.18 6.12
CA ASP A 51 21.29 -2.46 5.72
C ASP A 51 22.45 -3.47 5.57
N PHE A 52 23.01 -3.58 4.36
CA PHE A 52 24.19 -4.41 4.11
C PHE A 52 25.45 -3.54 4.01
N PRO A 53 26.60 -4.00 4.53
CA PRO A 53 27.90 -3.41 4.22
C PRO A 53 28.19 -3.45 2.72
N ALA A 54 28.66 -2.35 2.14
CA ALA A 54 28.83 -2.17 0.69
C ALA A 54 29.65 -3.27 -0.01
N TRP A 55 30.60 -3.89 0.68
CA TRP A 55 31.48 -4.94 0.13
C TRP A 55 30.80 -6.31 -0.03
N LEU A 56 29.69 -6.57 0.67
CA LEU A 56 28.93 -7.83 0.56
C LEU A 56 27.93 -7.80 -0.61
N VAL A 57 27.59 -6.60 -1.10
CA VAL A 57 26.56 -6.38 -2.12
C VAL A 57 26.96 -6.99 -3.47
N ASP A 58 28.24 -6.91 -3.83
CA ASP A 58 28.74 -7.34 -5.15
C ASP A 58 28.82 -8.86 -5.33
N SER A 59 29.23 -9.60 -4.30
CA SER A 59 29.31 -11.07 -4.33
C SER A 59 27.94 -11.73 -4.31
N VAL A 60 26.98 -11.11 -3.62
CA VAL A 60 25.59 -11.57 -3.56
C VAL A 60 24.87 -11.34 -4.90
N ASN A 61 25.21 -10.28 -5.65
CA ASN A 61 24.60 -9.96 -6.94
C ASN A 61 24.84 -11.04 -8.01
N GLY A 62 26.06 -11.57 -8.13
CA GLY A 62 26.40 -12.56 -9.16
C GLY A 62 25.77 -13.93 -8.94
N LEU A 63 25.67 -14.36 -7.67
CA LEU A 63 25.07 -15.64 -7.29
C LEU A 63 23.52 -15.60 -7.36
N TYR A 64 22.91 -14.44 -7.06
CA TYR A 64 21.44 -14.28 -7.10
C TYR A 64 20.89 -14.15 -8.53
N PHE A 65 21.61 -13.50 -9.45
CA PHE A 65 21.17 -13.35 -10.84
C PHE A 65 20.88 -14.72 -11.50
N GLN A 66 21.63 -15.76 -11.14
CA GLN A 66 21.35 -17.13 -11.57
C GLN A 66 20.20 -17.81 -10.81
N ALA A 67 20.05 -17.55 -9.50
CA ALA A 67 18.99 -18.15 -8.67
C ALA A 67 17.59 -17.54 -8.91
N THR A 68 17.49 -16.28 -9.35
CA THR A 68 16.19 -15.58 -9.53
C THR A 68 15.44 -15.93 -10.81
N ARG A 69 16.09 -16.56 -11.81
CA ARG A 69 15.42 -17.05 -13.02
C ARG A 69 14.25 -18.02 -12.72
N ILE A 70 14.23 -18.59 -11.52
CA ILE A 70 13.26 -19.62 -11.09
C ILE A 70 11.96 -19.03 -10.52
N VAL A 71 11.87 -17.73 -10.17
CA VAL A 71 10.75 -17.21 -9.34
C VAL A 71 9.68 -16.39 -10.10
N GLY A 72 9.92 -15.92 -11.33
CA GLY A 72 8.87 -15.42 -12.25
C GLY A 72 7.80 -14.48 -11.64
N ILE A 73 8.19 -13.37 -11.00
CA ILE A 73 7.26 -12.39 -10.39
C ILE A 73 7.23 -11.09 -11.21
N GLN A 74 6.04 -10.60 -11.60
CA GLN A 74 5.83 -9.28 -12.20
C GLN A 74 4.85 -8.49 -11.31
N ALA A 75 5.29 -8.14 -10.10
CA ALA A 75 4.44 -7.59 -9.05
C ALA A 75 4.66 -6.09 -8.79
N THR A 76 3.59 -5.37 -8.44
CA THR A 76 3.63 -4.03 -7.85
C THR A 76 3.07 -4.08 -6.42
N SER A 77 3.97 -4.11 -5.41
CA SER A 77 3.62 -4.13 -3.97
C SER A 77 4.78 -3.59 -3.11
N GLY A 78 4.51 -3.20 -1.86
CA GLY A 78 5.49 -2.76 -0.87
C GLY A 78 6.33 -1.55 -1.29
N SER A 79 5.75 -0.70 -2.14
CA SER A 79 6.37 0.48 -2.73
C SER A 79 7.76 0.22 -3.34
N LEU A 80 7.92 -0.90 -4.05
CA LEU A 80 9.21 -1.36 -4.57
C LEU A 80 9.61 -0.75 -5.92
N SER A 81 8.67 -0.46 -6.82
CA SER A 81 8.95 -0.23 -8.24
C SER A 81 10.07 0.78 -8.53
N VAL A 82 10.05 1.94 -7.88
CA VAL A 82 11.10 2.96 -8.07
C VAL A 82 12.43 2.53 -7.42
N ARG A 83 12.39 2.05 -6.17
CA ARG A 83 13.60 1.70 -5.40
C ARG A 83 14.25 0.37 -5.81
N SER A 84 13.55 -0.50 -6.54
CA SER A 84 14.07 -1.74 -7.10
C SER A 84 14.21 -1.64 -8.62
N THR A 85 13.12 -1.79 -9.38
CA THR A 85 13.15 -1.82 -10.86
C THR A 85 13.77 -0.55 -11.44
N GLY A 86 13.36 0.62 -10.94
CA GLY A 86 13.91 1.89 -11.39
C GLY A 86 15.39 2.02 -11.06
N GLN A 87 15.73 1.93 -9.78
CA GLN A 87 17.08 2.17 -9.30
C GLN A 87 18.11 1.12 -9.73
N ILE A 88 17.71 -0.16 -9.80
CA ILE A 88 18.62 -1.28 -10.07
C ILE A 88 18.61 -1.65 -11.55
N ALA A 89 17.44 -1.72 -12.20
CA ALA A 89 17.36 -2.16 -13.59
C ALA A 89 17.39 -0.97 -14.57
N MET A 90 16.44 -0.04 -14.48
CA MET A 90 16.29 1.04 -15.46
C MET A 90 17.54 1.92 -15.56
N ARG A 91 18.13 2.29 -14.42
CA ARG A 91 19.38 3.07 -14.42
C ARG A 91 20.56 2.33 -15.05
N THR A 92 20.73 1.05 -14.70
CA THR A 92 21.80 0.20 -15.25
C THR A 92 21.64 0.02 -16.75
N ILE A 93 20.42 -0.24 -17.22
CA ILE A 93 20.11 -0.37 -18.65
C ILE A 93 20.41 0.93 -19.39
N GLY A 94 19.96 2.09 -18.87
CA GLY A 94 20.23 3.40 -19.47
C GLY A 94 21.72 3.68 -19.59
N ALA A 95 22.48 3.44 -18.52
CA ALA A 95 23.93 3.66 -18.52
C ALA A 95 24.67 2.70 -19.47
N ALA A 96 24.29 1.42 -19.51
CA ALA A 96 24.87 0.43 -20.42
C ALA A 96 24.61 0.80 -21.90
N ALA A 97 23.37 1.21 -22.22
CA ALA A 97 23.01 1.68 -23.55
C ALA A 97 23.83 2.92 -23.96
N ARG A 98 24.00 3.89 -23.04
CA ARG A 98 24.86 5.06 -23.27
C ARG A 98 26.31 4.66 -23.57
N CYS A 99 26.86 3.67 -22.86
CA CYS A 99 28.22 3.19 -23.08
C CYS A 99 28.43 2.65 -24.51
N VAL A 100 27.55 1.77 -24.99
CA VAL A 100 27.68 1.19 -26.34
C VAL A 100 27.39 2.21 -27.44
N LEU A 101 26.52 3.20 -27.20
CA LEU A 101 26.29 4.32 -28.12
C LEU A 101 27.52 5.22 -28.22
N LEU A 102 28.17 5.56 -27.10
CA LEU A 102 29.42 6.32 -27.09
C LEU A 102 30.56 5.55 -27.78
N GLN A 103 30.64 4.24 -27.59
CA GLN A 103 31.62 3.38 -28.28
C GLN A 103 31.38 3.36 -29.79
N ALA A 104 30.12 3.19 -30.23
CA ALA A 104 29.76 3.26 -31.65
C ALA A 104 30.08 4.62 -32.28
N ALA A 105 29.84 5.71 -31.54
CA ALA A 105 30.21 7.05 -31.98
C ALA A 105 31.74 7.23 -32.07
N ALA A 106 32.50 6.72 -31.09
CA ALA A 106 33.95 6.77 -31.08
C ALA A 106 34.54 6.04 -32.29
N GLU A 107 34.04 4.85 -32.62
CA GLU A 107 34.46 4.10 -33.81
C GLU A 107 34.11 4.83 -35.11
N ARG A 108 32.89 5.36 -35.22
CA ARG A 108 32.45 6.15 -36.39
C ARG A 108 33.25 7.45 -36.54
N MET A 109 33.61 8.07 -35.42
CA MET A 109 34.31 9.35 -35.40
C MET A 109 35.83 9.22 -35.40
N GLN A 110 36.37 8.04 -35.12
CA GLN A 110 37.79 7.78 -34.95
C GLN A 110 38.41 8.68 -33.87
N VAL A 111 37.71 8.84 -32.73
CA VAL A 111 38.16 9.63 -31.57
C VAL A 111 38.03 8.81 -30.29
N PRO A 112 38.80 9.10 -29.22
CA PRO A 112 38.63 8.44 -27.93
C PRO A 112 37.22 8.66 -27.34
N VAL A 113 36.64 7.62 -26.73
CA VAL A 113 35.32 7.70 -26.07
C VAL A 113 35.25 8.82 -25.03
N GLY A 114 36.33 9.06 -24.28
CA GLY A 114 36.41 10.10 -23.26
C GLY A 114 36.33 11.54 -23.79
N GLU A 115 36.46 11.74 -25.11
CA GLU A 115 36.30 13.04 -25.76
C GLU A 115 34.86 13.29 -26.25
N LEU A 116 33.97 12.32 -26.10
CA LEU A 116 32.59 12.39 -26.56
C LEU A 116 31.62 12.80 -25.44
N VAL A 117 30.62 13.59 -25.79
CA VAL A 117 29.55 14.03 -24.90
C VAL A 117 28.21 13.56 -25.44
N ALA A 118 27.47 12.80 -24.64
CA ALA A 118 26.10 12.41 -24.92
C ALA A 118 25.12 13.43 -24.33
N LYS A 119 24.22 13.95 -25.16
CA LYS A 119 23.16 14.85 -24.72
C LYS A 119 21.97 14.86 -25.68
N ASP A 120 20.78 14.75 -25.11
CA ASP A 120 19.50 14.89 -25.79
C ASP A 120 19.41 13.97 -27.02
N SER A 121 19.80 12.70 -26.81
CA SER A 121 19.88 11.66 -27.85
C SER A 121 20.89 11.92 -28.99
N VAL A 122 21.87 12.80 -28.77
CA VAL A 122 22.95 13.13 -29.70
C VAL A 122 24.31 12.97 -29.02
N ILE A 123 25.26 12.35 -29.71
CA ILE A 123 26.67 12.32 -29.29
C ILE A 123 27.47 13.33 -30.09
N THR A 124 28.20 14.18 -29.40
CA THR A 124 29.03 15.25 -29.96
C THR A 124 30.48 15.04 -29.59
N HIS A 125 31.38 15.23 -30.55
CA HIS A 125 32.80 15.44 -30.30
C HIS A 125 33.09 16.95 -30.26
N PRO A 126 33.27 17.57 -29.07
CA PRO A 126 33.31 19.02 -28.94
C PRO A 126 34.45 19.69 -29.70
N ALA A 127 35.62 19.04 -29.79
CA ALA A 127 36.81 19.61 -30.43
C ALA A 127 36.64 19.81 -31.95
N THR A 128 35.80 18.99 -32.61
CA THR A 128 35.55 19.09 -34.06
C THR A 128 34.11 19.45 -34.42
N ALA A 129 33.24 19.65 -33.41
CA ALA A 129 31.79 19.83 -33.58
C ALA A 129 31.10 18.72 -34.40
N ARG A 130 31.69 17.52 -34.48
CA ARG A 130 31.07 16.39 -35.19
C ARG A 130 29.99 15.77 -34.30
N THR A 131 28.87 15.40 -34.90
CA THR A 131 27.72 14.83 -34.18
C THR A 131 27.23 13.55 -34.82
N ALA A 132 26.59 12.70 -34.01
CA ALA A 132 25.81 11.56 -34.48
C ALA A 132 24.61 11.35 -33.55
N THR A 133 23.44 11.11 -34.11
CA THR A 133 22.21 10.81 -33.36
C THR A 133 22.22 9.36 -32.88
N TYR A 134 21.48 9.07 -31.81
CA TYR A 134 21.31 7.69 -31.34
C TYR A 134 20.71 6.77 -32.42
N ALA A 135 19.80 7.27 -33.25
CA ALA A 135 19.21 6.51 -34.35
C ALA A 135 20.25 6.01 -35.36
N GLU A 136 21.23 6.86 -35.71
CA GLU A 136 22.31 6.46 -36.61
C GLU A 136 23.29 5.46 -35.99
N LEU A 137 23.45 5.48 -34.66
CA LEU A 137 24.41 4.66 -33.94
C LEU A 137 23.84 3.32 -33.46
N ALA A 138 22.52 3.25 -33.26
CA ALA A 138 21.85 2.09 -32.67
C ALA A 138 22.14 0.76 -33.38
N PRO A 139 22.14 0.66 -34.73
CA PRO A 139 22.44 -0.60 -35.41
C PRO A 139 23.87 -1.13 -35.18
N ALA A 140 24.84 -0.23 -34.98
CA ALA A 140 26.21 -0.59 -34.64
C ALA A 140 26.32 -0.95 -33.16
N ALA A 141 25.77 -0.11 -32.28
CA ALA A 141 25.75 -0.32 -30.84
C ALA A 141 25.09 -1.65 -30.43
N ALA A 142 24.03 -2.08 -31.14
CA ALA A 142 23.33 -3.34 -30.88
C ALA A 142 24.18 -4.60 -31.12
N LYS A 143 25.31 -4.47 -31.83
CA LYS A 143 26.26 -5.58 -32.08
C LYS A 143 27.45 -5.59 -31.12
N MET A 144 27.54 -4.59 -30.24
CA MET A 144 28.65 -4.44 -29.31
C MET A 144 28.40 -5.23 -28.03
N ASN A 145 29.49 -5.59 -27.34
CA ASN A 145 29.41 -6.19 -26.03
C ASN A 145 28.94 -5.15 -25.01
N ILE A 146 27.85 -5.48 -24.31
CA ILE A 146 27.29 -4.65 -23.26
C ILE A 146 28.17 -4.79 -22.01
N PRO A 147 28.58 -3.69 -21.35
CA PRO A 147 29.37 -3.78 -20.12
C PRO A 147 28.57 -4.39 -18.98
N ASP A 148 29.16 -5.35 -18.26
CA ASP A 148 28.52 -6.02 -17.11
C ASP A 148 28.28 -5.07 -15.92
N LYS A 149 29.12 -4.03 -15.79
CA LYS A 149 29.06 -3.03 -14.71
C LYS A 149 29.23 -1.62 -15.28
N PRO A 150 28.19 -1.04 -15.91
CA PRO A 150 28.26 0.34 -16.41
C PRO A 150 28.37 1.34 -15.26
N THR A 151 29.09 2.43 -15.48
CA THR A 151 29.16 3.54 -14.52
C THR A 151 27.86 4.35 -14.55
N LEU A 152 27.15 4.37 -13.43
CA LEU A 152 25.94 5.17 -13.26
C LEU A 152 26.29 6.64 -13.00
N LYS A 153 25.39 7.55 -13.39
CA LYS A 153 25.53 8.97 -13.06
C LYS A 153 25.42 9.21 -11.55
N ASP A 154 26.18 10.19 -11.08
CA ASP A 154 25.93 10.82 -9.79
C ASP A 154 24.69 11.71 -9.85
N ARG A 155 24.07 11.94 -8.69
CA ARG A 155 22.83 12.73 -8.59
C ARG A 155 22.97 14.16 -9.12
N SER A 156 24.16 14.75 -9.01
CA SER A 156 24.46 16.09 -9.54
C SER A 156 24.48 16.14 -11.06
N ALA A 157 24.58 14.99 -11.74
CA ALA A 157 24.56 14.88 -13.20
C ALA A 157 23.16 14.52 -13.76
N PHE A 158 22.16 14.38 -12.89
CA PHE A 158 20.78 14.16 -13.30
C PHE A 158 20.21 15.41 -13.95
N ARG A 159 19.48 15.22 -15.05
CA ARG A 159 18.82 16.29 -15.82
C ARG A 159 17.30 16.16 -15.84
N ILE A 160 16.79 14.95 -15.62
CA ILE A 160 15.37 14.61 -15.64
C ILE A 160 14.94 14.13 -14.25
N MET A 161 15.67 13.20 -13.64
CA MET A 161 15.42 12.74 -12.27
C MET A 161 15.56 13.90 -11.29
N GLY A 162 14.58 14.08 -10.41
CA GLY A 162 14.49 15.23 -9.51
C GLY A 162 13.69 16.40 -10.07
N THR A 163 13.17 16.28 -11.29
CA THR A 163 12.22 17.24 -11.89
C THR A 163 10.81 16.64 -11.97
N SER A 164 9.81 17.43 -12.37
CA SER A 164 8.40 17.03 -12.45
C SER A 164 7.87 17.17 -13.88
N PRO A 165 8.36 16.37 -14.85
CA PRO A 165 7.77 16.40 -16.19
C PRO A 165 6.30 15.93 -16.15
N PRO A 166 5.46 16.34 -17.12
CA PRO A 166 4.11 15.83 -17.20
C PRO A 166 4.10 14.29 -17.26
N ARG A 167 3.17 13.70 -16.50
CA ARG A 167 3.04 12.25 -16.42
C ARG A 167 2.53 11.65 -17.74
N ILE A 168 3.22 10.62 -18.23
CA ILE A 168 2.90 9.94 -19.50
C ILE A 168 1.49 9.31 -19.45
N ASP A 169 1.03 8.87 -18.28
CA ASP A 169 -0.24 8.17 -18.12
C ASP A 169 -1.44 9.11 -17.91
N VAL A 170 -1.24 10.42 -17.79
CA VAL A 170 -2.32 11.39 -17.51
C VAL A 170 -3.20 11.70 -18.73
N PRO A 171 -2.66 11.97 -19.93
CA PRO A 171 -3.50 12.33 -21.09
C PRO A 171 -4.61 11.32 -21.36
N ALA A 172 -4.28 10.02 -21.41
CA ALA A 172 -5.24 8.96 -21.66
C ALA A 172 -6.31 8.83 -20.56
N LYS A 173 -6.00 9.22 -19.32
CA LYS A 173 -6.95 9.21 -18.20
C LYS A 173 -7.92 10.40 -18.24
N ILE A 174 -7.51 11.52 -18.84
CA ILE A 174 -8.34 12.72 -18.95
C ILE A 174 -9.30 12.63 -20.14
N ASP A 175 -8.83 12.10 -21.28
CA ASP A 175 -9.65 12.00 -22.50
C ASP A 175 -10.49 10.71 -22.58
N GLY A 176 -10.35 9.80 -21.61
CA GLY A 176 -11.11 8.55 -21.53
C GLY A 176 -10.60 7.43 -22.46
N SER A 177 -9.43 7.60 -23.09
CA SER A 177 -8.82 6.57 -23.94
C SER A 177 -8.10 5.47 -23.13
N ALA A 178 -7.76 5.73 -21.87
CA ALA A 178 -7.19 4.75 -20.96
C ALA A 178 -8.14 3.55 -20.78
N LYS A 179 -7.61 2.34 -20.93
CA LYS A 179 -8.36 1.10 -20.78
C LYS A 179 -8.20 0.54 -19.37
N PHE A 180 -9.31 0.45 -18.64
CA PHE A 180 -9.42 -0.26 -17.38
C PHE A 180 -9.93 -1.68 -17.60
N GLY A 181 -9.80 -2.55 -16.59
CA GLY A 181 -10.32 -3.92 -16.67
C GLY A 181 -11.80 -3.98 -17.08
N ILE A 182 -12.60 -3.07 -16.51
CA ILE A 182 -14.04 -3.03 -16.76
C ILE A 182 -14.40 -2.60 -18.20
N ASP A 183 -13.48 -1.97 -18.93
CA ASP A 183 -13.70 -1.49 -20.30
C ASP A 183 -13.53 -2.58 -21.36
N ALA A 184 -13.03 -3.76 -20.99
CA ALA A 184 -12.79 -4.85 -21.93
C ALA A 184 -14.09 -5.30 -22.61
N VAL A 185 -14.16 -5.25 -23.95
CA VAL A 185 -15.31 -5.71 -24.72
C VAL A 185 -14.83 -6.68 -25.78
N LEU A 186 -15.43 -7.88 -25.81
CA LEU A 186 -15.13 -8.92 -26.78
C LEU A 186 -16.37 -9.25 -27.62
N PRO A 187 -16.20 -9.71 -28.87
CA PRO A 187 -17.31 -10.18 -29.69
C PRO A 187 -18.11 -11.26 -28.97
N ASN A 188 -19.45 -11.18 -29.05
CA ASN A 188 -20.40 -12.14 -28.46
C ASN A 188 -20.31 -12.33 -26.94
N MET A 189 -19.59 -11.45 -26.23
CA MET A 189 -19.43 -11.52 -24.77
C MET A 189 -20.78 -11.38 -24.03
N LYS A 190 -20.90 -12.10 -22.91
CA LYS A 190 -22.01 -12.00 -21.95
C LYS A 190 -21.53 -11.41 -20.62
N TYR A 191 -22.48 -11.08 -19.76
CA TYR A 191 -22.19 -10.50 -18.44
C TYR A 191 -22.63 -11.43 -17.34
N ALA A 192 -21.84 -11.51 -16.28
CA ALA A 192 -22.20 -12.21 -15.05
C ALA A 192 -22.34 -11.22 -13.89
N ALA A 193 -23.44 -11.35 -13.16
CA ALA A 193 -23.59 -10.81 -11.81
C ALA A 193 -23.47 -11.98 -10.82
N ILE A 194 -22.92 -11.74 -9.64
CA ILE A 194 -22.67 -12.77 -8.64
C ILE A 194 -23.16 -12.34 -7.25
N ARG A 195 -23.57 -13.33 -6.46
CA ARG A 195 -23.88 -13.19 -5.03
C ARG A 195 -23.26 -14.33 -4.26
N ALA A 196 -22.32 -14.02 -3.39
CA ALA A 196 -21.69 -14.97 -2.48
C ALA A 196 -22.52 -15.20 -1.22
N ALA A 197 -22.18 -16.27 -0.49
CA ALA A 197 -22.74 -16.55 0.82
C ALA A 197 -22.43 -15.38 1.76
N PRO A 198 -23.44 -14.75 2.41
CA PRO A 198 -23.22 -13.57 3.25
C PRO A 198 -22.24 -13.79 4.41
N VAL A 199 -22.20 -15.02 4.93
CA VAL A 199 -21.28 -15.42 6.02
C VAL A 199 -20.05 -16.10 5.44
N PHE A 200 -18.87 -15.63 5.83
CA PHE A 200 -17.61 -16.22 5.38
C PHE A 200 -17.50 -17.71 5.76
N GLY A 201 -17.19 -18.55 4.78
CA GLY A 201 -17.16 -20.01 4.93
C GLY A 201 -18.53 -20.69 4.79
N GLY A 202 -19.59 -19.92 4.54
CA GLY A 202 -20.91 -20.41 4.15
C GLY A 202 -20.92 -21.05 2.77
N LYS A 203 -21.98 -21.80 2.48
CA LYS A 203 -22.17 -22.54 1.22
C LYS A 203 -23.57 -22.32 0.65
N VAL A 204 -23.70 -22.46 -0.66
CA VAL A 204 -24.99 -22.57 -1.33
C VAL A 204 -25.62 -23.92 -0.94
N LEU A 205 -26.83 -23.88 -0.38
CA LEU A 205 -27.61 -25.07 -0.04
C LEU A 205 -28.58 -25.42 -1.17
N SER A 206 -29.29 -24.42 -1.68
CA SER A 206 -30.28 -24.58 -2.74
C SER A 206 -30.36 -23.32 -3.61
N VAL A 207 -30.76 -23.51 -4.87
CA VAL A 207 -30.99 -22.43 -5.85
C VAL A 207 -32.30 -22.76 -6.57
N ASP A 208 -33.27 -21.86 -6.54
CA ASP A 208 -34.54 -22.01 -7.25
C ASP A 208 -34.53 -21.21 -8.56
N GLU A 209 -34.06 -21.83 -9.64
CA GLU A 209 -33.97 -21.21 -10.96
C GLU A 209 -35.33 -20.91 -11.60
N SER A 210 -36.41 -21.57 -11.14
CA SER A 210 -37.76 -21.35 -11.68
C SER A 210 -38.23 -19.91 -11.46
N SER A 211 -37.69 -19.23 -10.44
CA SER A 211 -37.96 -17.83 -10.15
C SER A 211 -37.50 -16.84 -11.23
N ILE A 212 -36.60 -17.27 -12.15
CA ILE A 212 -36.01 -16.39 -13.17
C ILE A 212 -35.98 -16.98 -14.58
N GLN A 213 -36.46 -18.22 -14.77
CA GLN A 213 -36.36 -18.96 -16.03
C GLN A 213 -37.00 -18.22 -17.23
N ASP A 214 -38.01 -17.40 -16.98
CA ASP A 214 -38.75 -16.66 -18.00
C ASP A 214 -38.22 -15.24 -18.23
N LEU A 215 -37.16 -14.84 -17.52
CA LEU A 215 -36.59 -13.50 -17.67
C LEU A 215 -35.78 -13.37 -18.97
N PRO A 216 -36.04 -12.33 -19.78
CA PRO A 216 -35.39 -12.17 -21.08
C PRO A 216 -33.88 -11.92 -20.94
N GLY A 217 -33.12 -12.63 -21.76
CA GLY A 217 -31.66 -12.48 -21.85
C GLY A 217 -30.87 -13.24 -20.80
N VAL A 218 -31.51 -13.91 -19.84
CA VAL A 218 -30.85 -14.87 -18.93
C VAL A 218 -30.38 -16.07 -19.74
N ARG A 219 -29.11 -16.46 -19.55
CA ARG A 219 -28.46 -17.54 -20.30
C ARG A 219 -28.13 -18.74 -19.44
N LYS A 220 -27.66 -18.53 -18.21
CA LYS A 220 -27.27 -19.62 -17.31
C LYS A 220 -27.20 -19.15 -15.86
N VAL A 221 -27.57 -20.03 -14.94
CA VAL A 221 -27.25 -19.90 -13.51
C VAL A 221 -26.11 -20.86 -13.20
N ILE A 222 -25.11 -20.39 -12.47
CA ILE A 222 -23.91 -21.16 -12.14
C ILE A 222 -23.67 -21.07 -10.64
N SER A 223 -23.65 -22.22 -9.96
CA SER A 223 -23.20 -22.32 -8.57
C SER A 223 -21.69 -22.56 -8.52
N LEU A 224 -20.99 -21.79 -7.68
CA LEU A 224 -19.56 -21.91 -7.40
C LEU A 224 -19.30 -22.55 -6.02
N GLY A 225 -20.32 -23.19 -5.43
CA GLY A 225 -20.27 -23.82 -4.11
C GLY A 225 -20.51 -22.86 -2.96
N ASN A 226 -19.85 -21.70 -2.93
CA ASN A 226 -20.07 -20.63 -1.94
C ASN A 226 -20.71 -19.36 -2.53
N ALA A 227 -21.00 -19.34 -3.82
CA ALA A 227 -21.61 -18.22 -4.52
C ALA A 227 -22.47 -18.70 -5.68
N VAL A 228 -23.37 -17.85 -6.17
CA VAL A 228 -24.15 -18.10 -7.38
C VAL A 228 -23.99 -16.92 -8.33
N ALA A 229 -23.70 -17.22 -9.59
CA ALA A 229 -23.63 -16.27 -10.67
C ALA A 229 -24.79 -16.46 -11.66
N VAL A 230 -25.34 -15.36 -12.15
CA VAL A 230 -26.30 -15.34 -13.27
C VAL A 230 -25.62 -14.72 -14.48
N VAL A 231 -25.56 -15.47 -15.57
CA VAL A 231 -25.01 -15.02 -16.86
C VAL A 231 -26.17 -14.56 -17.75
N ALA A 232 -26.06 -13.37 -18.33
CA ALA A 232 -27.05 -12.79 -19.23
C ALA A 232 -26.43 -11.98 -20.38
N ASP A 233 -27.24 -11.58 -21.36
CA ASP A 233 -26.80 -10.75 -22.49
C ASP A 233 -26.26 -9.37 -22.09
N GLY A 234 -26.77 -8.79 -21.00
CA GLY A 234 -26.32 -7.53 -20.44
C GLY A 234 -26.21 -7.59 -18.91
N TYR A 235 -25.33 -6.77 -18.34
CA TYR A 235 -25.11 -6.73 -16.89
C TYR A 235 -26.40 -6.39 -16.11
N TRP A 236 -27.20 -5.45 -16.61
CA TRP A 236 -28.48 -5.11 -15.96
C TRP A 236 -29.40 -6.32 -15.87
N GLN A 237 -29.54 -7.10 -16.94
CA GLN A 237 -30.36 -8.31 -16.95
C GLN A 237 -29.82 -9.36 -15.97
N ALA A 238 -28.50 -9.59 -15.97
CA ALA A 238 -27.85 -10.50 -15.03
C ALA A 238 -28.12 -10.10 -13.57
N ARG A 239 -27.98 -8.81 -13.26
CA ARG A 239 -28.19 -8.28 -11.91
C ARG A 239 -29.66 -8.35 -11.49
N GLN A 240 -30.60 -7.98 -12.35
CA GLN A 240 -32.04 -8.04 -12.03
C GLN A 240 -32.50 -9.48 -11.81
N ALA A 241 -32.06 -10.42 -12.65
CA ALA A 241 -32.32 -11.83 -12.45
C ALA A 241 -31.70 -12.34 -11.14
N LEU A 242 -30.44 -12.00 -10.86
CA LEU A 242 -29.80 -12.38 -9.61
C LEU A 242 -30.55 -11.84 -8.38
N LEU A 243 -31.05 -10.60 -8.41
CA LEU A 243 -31.83 -10.04 -7.28
C LEU A 243 -33.15 -10.81 -7.04
N GLN A 244 -33.77 -11.36 -8.08
CA GLN A 244 -35.01 -12.16 -7.97
C GLN A 244 -34.75 -13.63 -7.62
N LEU A 245 -33.57 -14.15 -7.98
CA LEU A 245 -33.19 -15.54 -7.76
C LEU A 245 -33.23 -15.87 -6.26
N LYS A 246 -34.00 -16.88 -5.88
CA LYS A 246 -34.04 -17.38 -4.51
C LYS A 246 -32.87 -18.34 -4.29
N ILE A 247 -32.04 -18.01 -3.30
CA ILE A 247 -30.87 -18.80 -2.92
C ILE A 247 -30.90 -18.99 -1.41
N GLU A 248 -30.69 -20.23 -0.97
CA GLU A 248 -30.46 -20.52 0.44
C GLU A 248 -28.97 -20.73 0.68
N PHE A 249 -28.43 -20.04 1.68
CA PHE A 249 -27.05 -20.16 2.11
C PHE A 249 -26.99 -20.72 3.54
N SER A 250 -25.97 -21.53 3.83
CA SER A 250 -25.61 -21.85 5.20
C SER A 250 -24.62 -20.82 5.76
N ASP A 251 -24.64 -20.64 7.08
CA ASP A 251 -23.58 -19.90 7.81
C ASP A 251 -22.38 -20.80 8.18
N ASN A 252 -22.57 -22.12 8.05
CA ASN A 252 -21.63 -23.17 8.43
C ASN A 252 -21.12 -22.99 9.89
N GLY A 253 -22.01 -22.54 10.79
CA GLY A 253 -21.72 -22.32 12.21
C GLY A 253 -20.84 -21.10 12.51
N ASN A 254 -20.68 -20.16 11.56
CA ASN A 254 -19.79 -19.00 11.71
C ASN A 254 -20.54 -17.70 12.07
N GLY A 255 -21.76 -17.79 12.60
CA GLY A 255 -22.62 -16.66 12.94
C GLY A 255 -22.20 -15.83 14.18
N HIS A 256 -20.95 -15.38 14.26
CA HIS A 256 -20.44 -14.58 15.38
C HIS A 256 -20.55 -13.06 15.12
N ASP A 257 -20.74 -12.28 16.19
CA ASP A 257 -20.74 -10.81 16.14
C ASP A 257 -19.33 -10.23 16.40
N GLN A 258 -19.13 -8.98 16.00
CA GLN A 258 -17.87 -8.24 16.20
C GLN A 258 -17.40 -8.21 17.66
N SER A 259 -18.31 -8.01 18.61
CA SER A 259 -17.97 -8.01 20.05
C SER A 259 -17.31 -9.33 20.46
N GLY A 260 -17.86 -10.46 20.00
CA GLY A 260 -17.30 -11.79 20.24
C GLY A 260 -15.90 -11.98 19.64
N ILE A 261 -15.56 -11.27 18.56
CA ILE A 261 -14.21 -11.27 17.97
C ILE A 261 -13.22 -10.53 18.90
N PHE A 262 -13.55 -9.32 19.36
CA PHE A 262 -12.68 -8.54 20.26
C PHE A 262 -12.56 -9.19 21.64
N GLU A 263 -13.63 -9.77 22.18
CA GLU A 263 -13.55 -10.58 23.41
C GLU A 263 -12.63 -11.78 23.24
N LYS A 264 -12.67 -12.46 22.08
CA LYS A 264 -11.75 -13.56 21.78
C LYS A 264 -10.30 -13.06 21.70
N PHE A 265 -10.05 -11.90 21.11
CA PHE A 265 -8.72 -11.28 21.08
C PHE A 265 -8.18 -11.06 22.49
N ALA A 266 -8.97 -10.40 23.35
CA ALA A 266 -8.62 -10.15 24.74
C ALA A 266 -8.34 -11.47 25.50
N ARG A 267 -9.26 -12.43 25.45
CA ARG A 267 -9.09 -13.75 26.10
C ARG A 267 -7.83 -14.49 25.65
N ASP A 268 -7.52 -14.46 24.35
CA ASP A 268 -6.32 -15.12 23.82
C ASP A 268 -5.05 -14.39 24.28
N MET A 269 -5.06 -13.05 24.33
CA MET A 269 -3.95 -12.25 24.85
C MET A 269 -3.69 -12.53 26.33
N ASP A 270 -4.74 -12.54 27.17
CA ASP A 270 -4.65 -12.84 28.59
C ASP A 270 -4.10 -14.25 28.85
N ARG A 271 -4.62 -15.25 28.10
CA ARG A 271 -4.14 -16.63 28.18
C ARG A 271 -2.66 -16.75 27.81
N THR A 272 -2.23 -16.08 26.75
CA THR A 272 -0.83 -16.16 26.30
C THR A 272 0.12 -15.41 27.22
N ALA A 273 -0.30 -14.26 27.79
CA ALA A 273 0.47 -13.50 28.77
C ALA A 273 0.66 -14.29 30.08
N SER A 274 -0.42 -14.85 30.64
CA SER A 274 -0.39 -15.66 31.88
C SER A 274 0.42 -16.95 31.76
N THR A 275 0.53 -17.52 30.56
CA THR A 275 1.29 -18.74 30.30
C THR A 275 2.69 -18.46 29.72
N HIS A 276 3.05 -17.18 29.54
CA HIS A 276 4.28 -16.75 28.86
C HIS A 276 4.49 -17.41 27.48
N SER A 277 3.40 -17.63 26.75
CA SER A 277 3.38 -18.29 25.43
C SER A 277 3.16 -17.31 24.27
N GLU A 278 3.28 -16.00 24.53
CA GLU A 278 3.28 -15.00 23.46
C GLU A 278 4.47 -15.21 22.53
N LYS A 279 4.28 -14.91 21.25
CA LYS A 279 5.35 -14.98 20.27
C LYS A 279 6.17 -13.69 20.28
N ILE A 280 7.48 -13.83 20.44
CA ILE A 280 8.39 -12.70 20.40
C ILE A 280 8.44 -12.10 18.99
N ASP A 281 8.22 -10.80 18.90
CA ASP A 281 8.44 -10.00 17.69
C ASP A 281 9.81 -9.31 17.76
N PHE A 282 10.05 -8.58 18.85
CA PHE A 282 11.31 -7.86 19.07
C PHE A 282 11.64 -7.78 20.56
N LEU A 283 12.93 -7.93 20.88
CA LEU A 283 13.48 -7.77 22.22
C LEU A 283 14.73 -6.90 22.15
N SER A 284 14.87 -6.00 23.11
CA SER A 284 16.09 -5.25 23.43
C SER A 284 16.14 -5.04 24.94
N GLY A 285 17.31 -5.15 25.57
CA GLY A 285 17.44 -4.98 27.02
C GLY A 285 16.52 -5.93 27.82
N ASN A 286 16.05 -5.46 28.97
CA ASN A 286 15.13 -6.19 29.84
C ASN A 286 13.93 -5.31 30.28
N ALA A 287 12.90 -5.25 29.42
CA ALA A 287 11.72 -4.41 29.65
C ALA A 287 10.99 -4.74 30.96
N SER A 288 10.87 -6.03 31.32
CA SER A 288 10.21 -6.44 32.56
C SER A 288 10.93 -5.89 33.80
N ARG A 289 12.26 -5.96 33.85
CA ARG A 289 13.05 -5.39 34.94
C ARG A 289 13.02 -3.86 34.97
N ALA A 290 13.00 -3.23 33.80
CA ALA A 290 12.91 -1.77 33.72
C ALA A 290 11.53 -1.27 34.20
N LEU A 291 10.44 -1.95 33.84
CA LEU A 291 9.09 -1.66 34.33
C LEU A 291 8.97 -1.77 35.85
N THR A 292 9.58 -2.79 36.49
CA THR A 292 9.53 -2.89 37.97
C THR A 292 10.32 -1.80 38.71
N ARG A 293 11.17 -1.06 38.00
CA ARG A 293 11.99 0.04 38.54
C ARG A 293 11.52 1.42 38.09
N ALA A 294 10.49 1.48 37.25
CA ALA A 294 9.97 2.72 36.75
C ALA A 294 9.33 3.52 37.90
N GLU A 295 9.58 4.82 37.92
CA GLU A 295 8.91 5.75 38.84
C GLU A 295 7.43 5.88 38.47
N THR A 296 7.17 5.99 37.17
CA THR A 296 5.81 6.02 36.62
C THR A 296 5.65 4.93 35.57
N THR A 297 4.58 4.14 35.68
CA THR A 297 4.18 3.18 34.63
C THR A 297 2.92 3.69 33.95
N VAL A 298 2.97 3.83 32.63
CA VAL A 298 1.82 4.20 31.79
C VAL A 298 1.33 2.97 31.07
N THR A 299 0.01 2.76 31.03
CA THR A 299 -0.61 1.63 30.33
C THR A 299 -1.72 2.11 29.41
N ALA A 300 -1.89 1.46 28.26
CA ALA A 300 -2.96 1.77 27.31
C ALA A 300 -3.37 0.53 26.51
N GLU A 301 -4.64 0.42 26.15
CA GLU A 301 -5.12 -0.53 25.14
C GLU A 301 -5.68 0.25 23.97
N TYR A 302 -5.22 -0.08 22.75
CA TYR A 302 -5.71 0.51 21.51
C TYR A 302 -6.44 -0.51 20.65
N ARG A 303 -7.46 -0.05 19.92
CA ARG A 303 -8.29 -0.88 19.04
C ARG A 303 -8.48 -0.24 17.68
N VAL A 304 -8.47 -1.06 16.63
CA VAL A 304 -8.86 -0.65 15.27
C VAL A 304 -9.81 -1.68 14.65
N PRO A 305 -10.75 -1.24 13.80
CA PRO A 305 -11.72 -2.13 13.18
C PRO A 305 -11.18 -2.74 11.89
N PHE A 306 -11.96 -3.66 11.31
CA PHE A 306 -11.77 -4.09 9.94
C PHE A 306 -11.99 -2.91 8.98
N LEU A 307 -11.25 -2.87 7.88
CA LEU A 307 -11.43 -1.86 6.82
C LEU A 307 -11.54 -2.52 5.46
N ALA A 308 -12.49 -2.02 4.67
CA ALA A 308 -12.55 -2.28 3.24
C ALA A 308 -11.57 -1.37 2.48
N HIS A 309 -11.20 -1.77 1.27
CA HIS A 309 -10.37 -0.98 0.38
C HIS A 309 -11.12 0.15 -0.29
N ALA A 310 -12.42 -0.06 -0.53
CA ALA A 310 -13.32 0.89 -1.16
C ALA A 310 -12.78 1.40 -2.52
N THR A 311 -12.29 0.51 -3.38
CA THR A 311 -11.75 0.89 -4.71
C THR A 311 -12.85 1.49 -5.58
N MET A 312 -12.62 2.58 -6.31
CA MET A 312 -13.67 3.23 -7.11
C MET A 312 -14.22 2.32 -8.21
N GLU A 313 -13.36 1.54 -8.87
CA GLU A 313 -13.75 0.45 -9.76
C GLU A 313 -13.99 -0.83 -8.95
N PRO A 314 -15.22 -1.38 -8.91
CA PRO A 314 -15.51 -2.67 -8.28
C PRO A 314 -14.73 -3.81 -8.94
N MET A 315 -14.57 -4.92 -8.21
CA MET A 315 -13.93 -6.11 -8.77
C MET A 315 -14.64 -6.59 -10.05
N ASN A 316 -13.84 -6.83 -11.09
CA ASN A 316 -14.32 -7.25 -12.39
C ASN A 316 -13.23 -8.02 -13.13
N CYS A 317 -13.65 -8.95 -13.99
CA CYS A 317 -12.77 -9.67 -14.89
C CYS A 317 -13.57 -10.18 -16.09
N THR A 318 -13.10 -9.89 -17.30
CA THR A 318 -13.55 -10.61 -18.49
C THR A 318 -12.69 -11.85 -18.64
N ALA A 319 -13.32 -13.01 -18.76
CA ALA A 319 -12.65 -14.29 -18.95
C ALA A 319 -13.20 -15.01 -20.18
N TRP A 320 -12.33 -15.69 -20.91
CA TRP A 320 -12.72 -16.55 -22.04
C TRP A 320 -11.93 -17.84 -22.00
N VAL A 321 -12.63 -18.97 -21.91
CA VAL A 321 -12.03 -20.30 -21.99
C VAL A 321 -12.36 -20.90 -23.34
N HIS A 322 -11.33 -21.19 -24.14
CA HIS A 322 -11.45 -21.76 -25.48
C HIS A 322 -10.14 -22.46 -25.87
N ASP A 323 -10.20 -23.48 -26.72
CA ASP A 323 -9.01 -24.15 -27.28
C ASP A 323 -7.95 -24.55 -26.23
N SER A 324 -8.42 -25.02 -25.06
CA SER A 324 -7.59 -25.34 -23.89
C SER A 324 -6.76 -24.16 -23.34
N LYS A 325 -7.18 -22.92 -23.62
CA LYS A 325 -6.62 -21.67 -23.09
C LYS A 325 -7.64 -20.91 -22.28
N CYS A 326 -7.16 -20.06 -21.38
CA CYS A 326 -7.96 -19.10 -20.65
C CYS A 326 -7.36 -17.70 -20.79
N GLU A 327 -8.10 -16.78 -21.41
CA GLU A 327 -7.71 -15.39 -21.52
C GLU A 327 -8.46 -14.55 -20.47
N LEU A 328 -7.74 -13.64 -19.81
CA LEU A 328 -8.26 -12.75 -18.78
C LEU A 328 -7.97 -11.28 -19.12
N TRP A 329 -8.99 -10.42 -19.10
CA TRP A 329 -8.84 -8.97 -19.15
C TRP A 329 -9.29 -8.36 -17.83
N LEU A 330 -8.35 -7.73 -17.12
CA LEU A 330 -8.57 -7.11 -15.81
C LEU A 330 -7.42 -6.17 -15.47
N GLY A 331 -7.62 -5.29 -14.49
CA GLY A 331 -6.52 -4.61 -13.81
C GLY A 331 -6.10 -5.36 -12.55
N CYS A 332 -4.84 -5.80 -12.45
CA CYS A 332 -4.30 -6.50 -11.29
C CYS A 332 -2.85 -6.09 -10.96
N GLN A 333 -2.44 -6.33 -9.70
CA GLN A 333 -1.12 -5.94 -9.20
C GLN A 333 -0.02 -6.99 -9.44
N ASP A 334 -0.39 -8.22 -9.80
CA ASP A 334 0.53 -9.34 -10.07
C ASP A 334 -0.07 -10.30 -11.12
N PRO A 335 0.01 -9.95 -12.42
CA PRO A 335 -0.59 -10.75 -13.48
C PRO A 335 -0.08 -12.20 -13.54
N LEU A 336 1.19 -12.45 -13.24
CA LEU A 336 1.75 -13.82 -13.24
C LEU A 336 1.20 -14.68 -12.08
N ARG A 337 0.92 -14.07 -10.93
CA ARG A 337 0.21 -14.77 -9.83
C ARG A 337 -1.24 -15.05 -10.19
N PHE A 338 -1.91 -14.10 -10.83
CA PHE A 338 -3.30 -14.29 -11.28
C PHE A 338 -3.38 -15.43 -12.30
N ALA A 339 -2.50 -15.45 -13.31
CA ALA A 339 -2.42 -16.54 -14.28
C ALA A 339 -2.30 -17.91 -13.59
N ARG A 340 -1.30 -18.07 -12.71
CA ARG A 340 -1.07 -19.33 -11.97
C ARG A 340 -2.24 -19.76 -11.09
N LYS A 341 -2.87 -18.82 -10.37
CA LYS A 341 -3.99 -19.14 -9.48
C LYS A 341 -5.25 -19.48 -10.27
N THR A 342 -5.55 -18.72 -11.32
CA THR A 342 -6.64 -19.04 -12.23
C THR A 342 -6.43 -20.39 -12.89
N ALA A 343 -5.24 -20.69 -13.41
CA ALA A 343 -4.89 -21.98 -14.01
C ALA A 343 -5.20 -23.12 -13.05
N ARG A 344 -4.73 -23.03 -11.79
CA ARG A 344 -5.04 -24.00 -10.74
C ARG A 344 -6.55 -24.14 -10.50
N ALA A 345 -7.28 -23.04 -10.47
CA ALA A 345 -8.71 -23.02 -10.19
C ALA A 345 -9.50 -23.83 -11.25
N ILE A 346 -9.16 -23.67 -12.53
CA ILE A 346 -9.85 -24.35 -13.65
C ILE A 346 -9.15 -25.63 -14.12
N GLY A 347 -8.03 -26.03 -13.50
CA GLY A 347 -7.29 -27.25 -13.83
C GLY A 347 -6.43 -27.17 -15.09
N PHE A 348 -5.93 -25.98 -15.43
CA PHE A 348 -5.06 -25.71 -16.59
C PHE A 348 -3.60 -25.52 -16.15
N ASP A 349 -2.66 -25.55 -17.10
CA ASP A 349 -1.29 -25.10 -16.87
C ASP A 349 -1.19 -23.57 -16.89
N SER A 350 -0.22 -23.01 -16.18
CA SER A 350 -0.10 -21.54 -16.07
C SER A 350 0.19 -20.84 -17.39
N ASP A 351 0.87 -21.54 -18.30
CA ASP A 351 1.25 -21.02 -19.62
C ASP A 351 0.04 -20.98 -20.57
N ASP A 352 -1.04 -21.71 -20.25
CA ASP A 352 -2.31 -21.68 -20.98
C ASP A 352 -3.24 -20.55 -20.49
N VAL A 353 -2.81 -19.77 -19.49
CA VAL A 353 -3.56 -18.61 -18.98
C VAL A 353 -2.90 -17.30 -19.37
N ILE A 354 -3.55 -16.55 -20.25
CA ILE A 354 -3.05 -15.27 -20.78
C ILE A 354 -3.73 -14.13 -20.03
N VAL A 355 -2.92 -13.23 -19.45
CA VAL A 355 -3.42 -12.06 -18.71
C VAL A 355 -3.16 -10.78 -19.48
N HIS A 356 -4.23 -10.17 -19.99
CA HIS A 356 -4.25 -8.85 -20.59
C HIS A 356 -4.43 -7.79 -19.50
N ASN A 357 -3.33 -7.45 -18.82
CA ASN A 357 -3.37 -6.52 -17.70
C ASN A 357 -3.69 -5.09 -18.17
N GLN A 358 -4.75 -4.51 -17.61
CA GLN A 358 -5.25 -3.17 -17.91
C GLN A 358 -4.95 -2.20 -16.74
N TYR A 359 -5.25 -0.91 -16.91
CA TYR A 359 -5.31 0.00 -15.76
C TYR A 359 -6.34 -0.47 -14.74
N LEU A 360 -6.19 0.01 -13.50
CA LEU A 360 -7.10 -0.28 -12.39
C LEU A 360 -7.62 1.00 -11.73
N GLY A 361 -8.92 1.04 -11.44
CA GLY A 361 -9.62 2.16 -10.80
C GLY A 361 -9.52 2.11 -9.27
N GLY A 362 -8.29 1.92 -8.77
CA GLY A 362 -8.00 1.71 -7.35
C GLY A 362 -7.63 0.25 -7.07
N GLY A 363 -6.50 0.07 -6.37
CA GLY A 363 -6.00 -1.24 -5.97
C GLY A 363 -5.85 -1.28 -4.46
N PHE A 364 -5.03 -0.39 -3.89
CA PHE A 364 -4.79 -0.27 -2.45
C PHE A 364 -4.45 -1.59 -1.74
N GLY A 365 -4.05 -2.61 -2.50
CA GLY A 365 -3.82 -3.99 -2.07
C GLY A 365 -4.98 -4.97 -2.31
N ARG A 366 -6.21 -4.52 -2.57
CA ARG A 366 -7.36 -5.36 -2.97
C ARG A 366 -7.07 -6.21 -4.20
N ARG A 367 -6.54 -5.57 -5.24
CA ARG A 367 -6.21 -6.18 -6.55
C ARG A 367 -4.89 -6.94 -6.53
N TRP A 368 -4.35 -7.18 -5.33
CA TRP A 368 -3.43 -8.28 -5.11
C TRP A 368 -4.19 -9.61 -5.15
N GLN A 369 -5.40 -9.70 -4.58
CA GLN A 369 -6.20 -10.92 -4.48
C GLN A 369 -6.89 -11.26 -5.80
N SER A 370 -6.86 -12.55 -6.17
CA SER A 370 -7.28 -13.09 -7.47
C SER A 370 -8.64 -13.77 -7.44
N ASP A 371 -9.33 -13.72 -6.31
CA ASP A 371 -10.62 -14.36 -6.06
C ASP A 371 -11.66 -14.08 -7.16
N PHE A 372 -11.79 -12.83 -7.60
CA PHE A 372 -12.72 -12.45 -8.67
C PHE A 372 -12.29 -12.96 -10.06
N ALA A 373 -10.99 -13.12 -10.32
CA ALA A 373 -10.49 -13.67 -11.57
C ALA A 373 -10.68 -15.20 -11.61
N GLU A 374 -10.47 -15.87 -10.49
CA GLU A 374 -10.73 -17.31 -10.32
C GLU A 374 -12.23 -17.60 -10.53
N GLN A 375 -13.12 -16.79 -9.94
CA GLN A 375 -14.57 -16.88 -10.17
C GLN A 375 -14.94 -16.66 -11.65
N ALA A 376 -14.40 -15.63 -12.29
CA ALA A 376 -14.68 -15.34 -13.70
C ALA A 376 -14.25 -16.49 -14.61
N ALA A 377 -13.10 -17.10 -14.35
CA ALA A 377 -12.61 -18.26 -15.10
C ALA A 377 -13.48 -19.50 -14.88
N HIS A 378 -13.90 -19.78 -13.63
CA HIS A 378 -14.84 -20.87 -13.34
C HIS A 378 -16.19 -20.70 -14.04
N ILE A 379 -16.68 -19.47 -14.16
CA ILE A 379 -17.91 -19.15 -14.91
C ILE A 379 -17.67 -19.36 -16.41
N ALA A 380 -16.58 -18.83 -16.94
CA ALA A 380 -16.22 -18.92 -18.36
C ALA A 380 -16.00 -20.38 -18.81
N ALA A 381 -15.43 -21.23 -17.96
CA ALA A 381 -15.23 -22.66 -18.24
C ALA A 381 -16.54 -23.45 -18.43
N GLN A 382 -17.69 -22.87 -18.06
CA GLN A 382 -19.00 -23.51 -18.15
C GLN A 382 -19.85 -22.99 -19.32
N VAL A 383 -19.30 -22.14 -20.19
CA VAL A 383 -19.97 -21.57 -21.35
C VAL A 383 -19.03 -21.52 -22.55
N HIS A 384 -19.57 -21.26 -23.74
CA HIS A 384 -18.81 -21.26 -25.00
C HIS A 384 -18.50 -19.85 -25.55
N TYR A 385 -18.70 -18.81 -24.75
CA TYR A 385 -18.50 -17.41 -25.11
C TYR A 385 -17.73 -16.66 -24.01
N PRO A 386 -17.09 -15.52 -24.30
CA PRO A 386 -16.48 -14.70 -23.27
C PRO A 386 -17.51 -14.21 -22.24
N VAL A 387 -17.13 -14.13 -20.98
CA VAL A 387 -17.99 -13.61 -19.90
C VAL A 387 -17.25 -12.53 -19.11
N LYS A 388 -17.88 -11.36 -18.97
CA LYS A 388 -17.46 -10.33 -18.03
C LYS A 388 -18.19 -10.48 -16.70
N LEU A 389 -17.47 -10.92 -15.67
CA LEU A 389 -17.93 -10.86 -14.30
C LEU A 389 -17.75 -9.44 -13.76
N ILE A 390 -18.81 -8.87 -13.20
CA ILE A 390 -18.78 -7.60 -12.49
C ILE A 390 -19.43 -7.81 -11.12
N TRP A 391 -18.67 -7.59 -10.06
CA TRP A 391 -19.22 -7.51 -8.71
C TRP A 391 -20.00 -6.20 -8.57
N SER A 392 -21.17 -6.24 -7.95
CA SER A 392 -21.83 -4.99 -7.55
C SER A 392 -20.99 -4.31 -6.46
N ARG A 393 -21.27 -3.03 -6.17
CA ARG A 393 -20.60 -2.36 -5.04
C ARG A 393 -20.88 -3.07 -3.71
N GLU A 394 -22.10 -3.57 -3.54
CA GLU A 394 -22.51 -4.31 -2.35
C GLU A 394 -21.69 -5.60 -2.19
N GLU A 395 -21.54 -6.36 -3.28
CA GLU A 395 -20.71 -7.55 -3.31
C GLU A 395 -19.23 -7.23 -3.03
N ASP A 396 -18.71 -6.15 -3.65
CA ASP A 396 -17.34 -5.66 -3.47
C ASP A 396 -17.02 -5.24 -2.03
N MET A 397 -17.97 -4.57 -1.36
CA MET A 397 -17.81 -4.14 0.03
C MET A 397 -17.97 -5.30 1.02
N GLN A 398 -18.92 -6.20 0.80
CA GLN A 398 -19.27 -7.29 1.73
C GLN A 398 -18.37 -8.53 1.58
N HIS A 399 -17.71 -8.68 0.44
CA HIS A 399 -16.79 -9.78 0.16
C HIS A 399 -15.37 -9.29 -0.17
N ASP A 400 -14.97 -8.16 0.43
CA ASP A 400 -13.59 -7.69 0.41
C ASP A 400 -12.65 -8.69 1.15
N HIS A 401 -11.35 -8.50 0.97
CA HIS A 401 -10.33 -8.99 1.87
C HIS A 401 -9.90 -7.83 2.77
N TYR A 402 -10.31 -7.84 4.03
CA TYR A 402 -10.25 -6.66 4.88
C TYR A 402 -8.86 -6.47 5.49
N ARG A 403 -8.49 -5.20 5.76
CA ARG A 403 -7.45 -4.93 6.76
C ARG A 403 -7.93 -5.51 8.09
N GLN A 404 -7.07 -6.22 8.84
CA GLN A 404 -7.54 -6.84 10.09
C GLN A 404 -8.01 -5.81 11.13
N ALA A 405 -9.04 -6.18 11.89
CA ALA A 405 -9.25 -5.62 13.22
C ALA A 405 -8.11 -6.06 14.15
N CYS A 406 -7.70 -5.19 15.07
CA CYS A 406 -6.57 -5.46 15.95
C CYS A 406 -6.74 -4.77 17.32
N ILE A 407 -6.22 -5.42 18.36
CA ILE A 407 -5.98 -4.85 19.70
C ILE A 407 -4.47 -4.83 19.95
N SER A 408 -3.96 -3.76 20.56
CA SER A 408 -2.60 -3.71 21.10
C SER A 408 -2.60 -3.10 22.51
N ARG A 409 -2.06 -3.83 23.48
CA ARG A 409 -1.88 -3.37 24.88
C ARG A 409 -0.45 -2.95 25.10
N PHE A 410 -0.26 -1.82 25.77
CA PHE A 410 1.03 -1.19 26.03
C PHE A 410 1.29 -1.03 27.53
N GLN A 411 2.57 -1.12 27.89
CA GLN A 411 3.12 -0.65 29.15
C GLN A 411 4.41 0.10 28.87
N GLY A 412 4.59 1.28 29.45
CA GLY A 412 5.80 2.08 29.33
C GLY A 412 6.25 2.54 30.70
N GLY A 413 7.56 2.47 30.95
CA GLY A 413 8.16 2.91 32.21
C GLY A 413 8.88 4.24 32.02
N LEU A 414 8.68 5.17 32.95
CA LEU A 414 9.39 6.44 33.04
C LEU A 414 10.27 6.47 34.30
N ASP A 415 11.46 7.06 34.22
CA ASP A 415 12.26 7.40 35.39
C ASP A 415 11.76 8.70 36.08
N SER A 416 12.42 9.11 37.16
CA SER A 416 12.07 10.32 37.92
C SER A 416 12.22 11.63 37.13
N ASP A 417 13.02 11.61 36.06
CA ASP A 417 13.20 12.77 35.18
C ASP A 417 12.15 12.76 34.04
N GLY A 418 11.33 11.71 33.94
CA GLY A 418 10.34 11.55 32.89
C GLY A 418 10.90 10.99 31.58
N ASN A 419 12.07 10.33 31.59
CA ASN A 419 12.60 9.65 30.41
C ASN A 419 12.05 8.22 30.30
N ALA A 420 11.69 7.79 29.09
CA ALA A 420 11.25 6.42 28.85
C ALA A 420 12.38 5.40 29.03
N THR A 421 12.21 4.51 30.00
CA THR A 421 13.16 3.45 30.32
C THR A 421 12.71 2.08 29.82
N ALA A 422 11.40 1.88 29.62
CA ALA A 422 10.83 0.62 29.16
C ALA A 422 9.70 0.81 28.14
N TRP A 423 9.64 -0.10 27.18
CA TRP A 423 8.54 -0.23 26.22
C TRP A 423 8.10 -1.69 26.12
N HIS A 424 6.86 -1.96 26.44
CA HIS A 424 6.25 -3.27 26.26
C HIS A 424 4.95 -3.14 25.49
N ASN A 425 4.76 -3.97 24.47
CA ASN A 425 3.43 -4.13 23.89
C ASN A 425 3.15 -5.54 23.41
N GLN A 426 1.89 -5.96 23.58
CA GLN A 426 1.32 -7.21 23.10
C GLN A 426 0.18 -6.89 22.13
N TYR A 427 0.18 -7.50 20.95
CA TYR A 427 -0.89 -7.28 19.95
C TYR A 427 -1.35 -8.60 19.33
N VAL A 428 -2.51 -8.59 18.65
CA VAL A 428 -3.03 -9.77 17.94
C VAL A 428 -2.62 -9.81 16.46
N ASN A 429 -2.35 -11.03 15.97
CA ASN A 429 -2.18 -11.36 14.55
C ASN A 429 -1.14 -10.51 13.80
N LYS A 430 0.13 -10.89 13.94
CA LYS A 430 1.23 -10.33 13.16
C LYS A 430 1.14 -10.70 11.67
N HIS A 431 1.23 -9.70 10.80
CA HIS A 431 1.43 -9.86 9.36
C HIS A 431 2.71 -9.13 8.91
N GLU A 432 2.84 -8.88 7.61
CA GLU A 432 3.97 -8.17 7.01
C GLU A 432 3.69 -6.66 6.90
N PRO A 433 4.71 -5.80 6.77
CA PRO A 433 6.13 -6.10 6.95
C PRO A 433 6.49 -6.43 8.41
N ARG A 434 7.38 -7.41 8.62
CA ARG A 434 7.82 -7.85 9.97
C ARG A 434 8.24 -6.76 10.94
N ARG A 435 8.66 -5.60 10.45
CA ARG A 435 9.21 -4.49 11.24
C ARG A 435 8.21 -3.35 11.48
N ALA A 436 6.94 -3.52 11.12
CA ALA A 436 5.91 -2.49 11.27
C ALA A 436 5.70 -2.01 12.72
N THR A 437 6.03 -2.86 13.69
CA THR A 437 5.94 -2.61 15.14
C THR A 437 7.17 -1.93 15.74
N ARG A 438 8.27 -1.82 15.00
CA ARG A 438 9.51 -1.26 15.53
C ARG A 438 9.41 0.25 15.68
N ILE A 439 9.86 0.75 16.84
CA ILE A 439 9.93 2.18 17.13
C ILE A 439 11.33 2.73 16.82
N PRO A 440 11.44 4.01 16.39
CA PRO A 440 12.72 4.65 16.16
C PRO A 440 13.33 5.28 17.41
N TYR A 441 12.59 5.29 18.52
CA TYR A 441 12.95 5.97 19.76
C TYR A 441 14.02 5.20 20.55
N ALA A 442 14.97 5.93 21.12
CA ALA A 442 16.05 5.43 21.96
C ALA A 442 15.54 5.00 23.36
N ILE A 443 14.68 3.98 23.38
CA ILE A 443 14.21 3.29 24.59
C ILE A 443 14.97 1.97 24.66
N GLU A 444 15.87 1.82 25.63
CA GLU A 444 16.81 0.69 25.69
C GLU A 444 16.10 -0.66 25.87
N ASN A 445 15.09 -0.69 26.75
CA ASN A 445 14.43 -1.92 27.18
C ASN A 445 13.09 -2.08 26.47
N GLN A 446 13.05 -2.94 25.44
CA GLN A 446 11.88 -3.18 24.62
C GLN A 446 11.45 -4.65 24.65
N ARG A 447 10.16 -4.90 24.83
CA ARG A 447 9.53 -6.21 24.66
C ARG A 447 8.28 -6.09 23.81
N ILE A 448 8.39 -6.42 22.53
CA ILE A 448 7.29 -6.45 21.58
C ILE A 448 6.93 -7.91 21.32
N VAL A 449 5.70 -8.29 21.62
CA VAL A 449 5.20 -9.66 21.48
C VAL A 449 3.85 -9.67 20.79
N HIS A 450 3.45 -10.83 20.27
CA HIS A 450 2.15 -10.99 19.63
C HIS A 450 1.47 -12.32 19.97
N THR A 451 0.16 -12.30 19.89
CA THR A 451 -0.73 -13.43 20.11
C THR A 451 -1.41 -13.79 18.79
N VAL A 452 -1.42 -15.08 18.44
CA VAL A 452 -2.18 -15.55 17.28
C VAL A 452 -3.63 -15.78 17.70
N SER A 453 -4.55 -15.00 17.14
CA SER A 453 -5.98 -15.13 17.38
C SER A 453 -6.76 -15.08 16.06
N LYS A 454 -6.92 -16.25 15.43
CA LYS A 454 -7.53 -16.34 14.10
C LYS A 454 -8.99 -15.88 14.09
N THR A 455 -9.37 -15.18 13.02
CA THR A 455 -10.74 -14.82 12.65
C THR A 455 -11.18 -15.57 11.39
N ARG A 456 -12.49 -15.60 11.13
CA ARG A 456 -13.05 -16.11 9.86
C ARG A 456 -13.13 -15.04 8.77
N VAL A 457 -13.09 -13.76 9.15
CA VAL A 457 -13.07 -12.62 8.24
C VAL A 457 -11.81 -12.69 7.35
N PRO A 458 -11.95 -12.68 6.01
CA PRO A 458 -10.82 -12.72 5.10
C PRO A 458 -9.88 -11.54 5.31
N TRP A 459 -8.59 -11.83 5.36
CA TRP A 459 -7.55 -10.81 5.48
C TRP A 459 -7.00 -10.39 4.12
N GLY A 460 -6.81 -9.09 3.94
CA GLY A 460 -6.20 -8.50 2.75
C GLY A 460 -5.08 -7.52 3.10
N ILE A 461 -4.14 -7.40 2.17
CA ILE A 461 -3.18 -6.31 2.18
C ILE A 461 -3.96 -5.04 1.90
N TRP A 462 -4.01 -4.13 2.87
CA TRP A 462 -4.55 -2.78 2.72
C TRP A 462 -3.40 -1.77 2.70
N ARG A 463 -3.56 -0.57 2.15
CA ARG A 463 -2.46 0.39 1.91
C ARG A 463 -1.59 0.60 3.16
N SER A 464 -0.28 0.33 3.06
CA SER A 464 0.72 0.33 4.16
C SER A 464 0.71 -0.90 5.08
N VAL A 465 -0.15 -1.87 4.83
CA VAL A 465 -0.26 -3.14 5.55
C VAL A 465 -0.31 -2.90 7.07
N ASP A 466 0.50 -3.60 7.86
CA ASP A 466 0.57 -3.47 9.31
C ASP A 466 1.12 -2.11 9.78
N HIS A 467 1.83 -1.33 8.94
CA HIS A 467 2.25 0.02 9.35
C HIS A 467 1.06 0.94 9.60
N SER A 468 -0.06 0.75 8.89
CA SER A 468 -1.25 1.62 8.99
C SER A 468 -1.91 1.60 10.38
N LEU A 469 -1.93 0.44 11.04
CA LEU A 469 -2.48 0.28 12.38
C LEU A 469 -1.42 0.50 13.46
N HIS A 470 -0.18 0.02 13.25
CA HIS A 470 0.85 0.14 14.28
C HIS A 470 1.30 1.57 14.50
N ALA A 471 1.35 2.41 13.45
CA ALA A 471 1.65 3.83 13.65
C ALA A 471 0.65 4.51 14.58
N PHE A 472 -0.66 4.23 14.44
CA PHE A 472 -1.67 4.74 15.38
C PHE A 472 -1.36 4.31 16.82
N PHE A 473 -1.03 3.04 17.03
CA PHE A 473 -0.72 2.52 18.36
C PHE A 473 0.55 3.12 18.95
N THR A 474 1.67 3.06 18.23
CA THR A 474 2.98 3.47 18.74
C THR A 474 3.09 4.99 18.90
N GLU A 475 2.59 5.75 17.92
CA GLU A 475 2.69 7.22 17.96
C GLU A 475 1.65 7.86 18.88
N SER A 476 0.54 7.19 19.20
CA SER A 476 -0.34 7.65 20.28
C SER A 476 0.27 7.34 21.65
N PHE A 477 0.83 6.13 21.84
CA PHE A 477 1.38 5.74 23.13
C PHE A 477 2.62 6.56 23.52
N ILE A 478 3.50 6.87 22.56
CA ILE A 478 4.65 7.76 22.85
C ILE A 478 4.20 9.18 23.24
N ASP A 479 3.04 9.64 22.76
CA ASP A 479 2.44 10.91 23.17
C ASP A 479 1.91 10.86 24.61
N GLU A 480 1.32 9.73 24.99
CA GLU A 480 0.88 9.50 26.37
C GLU A 480 2.08 9.45 27.34
N LEU A 481 3.21 8.87 26.92
CA LEU A 481 4.45 8.91 27.69
C LEU A 481 4.98 10.35 27.83
N ALA A 482 4.94 11.16 26.76
CA ALA A 482 5.33 12.56 26.83
C ALA A 482 4.45 13.34 27.82
N ASN A 483 3.14 13.13 27.76
CA ASN A 483 2.18 13.79 28.64
C ASN A 483 2.36 13.37 30.12
N ALA A 484 2.56 12.08 30.38
CA ALA A 484 2.85 11.58 31.73
C ALA A 484 4.17 12.14 32.29
N ALA A 485 5.14 12.42 31.43
CA ALA A 485 6.38 13.12 31.78
C ALA A 485 6.22 14.65 31.91
N GLY A 486 5.04 15.22 31.63
CA GLY A 486 4.82 16.67 31.59
C GLY A 486 5.62 17.39 30.51
N ARG A 487 5.96 16.70 29.41
CA ARG A 487 6.80 17.21 28.32
C ARG A 487 5.99 17.40 27.03
N ASP A 488 6.39 18.39 26.24
CA ASP A 488 5.84 18.60 24.89
C ASP A 488 6.09 17.37 24.00
N GLY A 489 5.06 16.95 23.25
CA GLY A 489 5.10 15.72 22.46
C GLY A 489 6.09 15.76 21.30
N TYR A 490 6.38 16.93 20.72
CA TYR A 490 7.41 17.09 19.69
C TYR A 490 8.80 17.01 20.32
N GLU A 491 9.06 17.77 21.37
CA GLU A 491 10.36 17.78 22.05
C GLU A 491 10.70 16.41 22.66
N TYR A 492 9.71 15.71 23.20
CA TYR A 492 9.90 14.37 23.75
C TYR A 492 10.36 13.36 22.68
N ARG A 493 9.66 13.32 21.53
CA ARG A 493 10.06 12.50 20.38
C ARG A 493 11.43 12.92 19.87
N ARG A 494 11.67 14.22 19.75
CA ARG A 494 12.93 14.76 19.25
C ARG A 494 14.12 14.33 20.11
N ASN A 495 13.99 14.38 21.43
CA ASN A 495 15.03 13.94 22.38
C ASN A 495 15.30 12.43 22.27
N LEU A 496 14.25 11.62 22.18
CA LEU A 496 14.37 10.17 21.98
C LEU A 496 14.93 9.79 20.60
N LEU A 497 15.01 10.75 19.66
CA LEU A 497 15.57 10.57 18.33
C LEU A 497 16.98 11.17 18.19
N ALA A 498 17.65 11.55 19.28
CA ALA A 498 18.98 12.18 19.24
C ALA A 498 20.02 11.41 18.41
N ASP A 499 20.00 10.09 18.46
CA ASP A 499 20.90 9.22 17.70
C ASP A 499 20.35 8.83 16.30
N ALA A 500 19.23 9.42 15.91
CA ALA A 500 18.53 9.17 14.65
C ALA A 500 18.37 10.47 13.83
N PRO A 501 19.47 11.09 13.36
CA PRO A 501 19.44 12.43 12.76
C PRO A 501 18.55 12.54 11.52
N ARG A 502 18.35 11.44 10.78
CA ARG A 502 17.42 11.41 9.64
C ARG A 502 15.96 11.55 10.08
N PHE A 503 15.59 10.90 11.19
CA PHE A 503 14.25 11.06 11.78
C PHE A 503 14.08 12.47 12.36
N GLN A 504 15.06 12.99 13.09
CA GLN A 504 15.00 14.36 13.62
C GLN A 504 14.85 15.40 12.51
N ALA A 505 15.58 15.27 11.41
CA ALA A 505 15.46 16.20 10.29
C ALA A 505 14.04 16.27 9.72
N VAL A 506 13.37 15.13 9.61
CA VAL A 506 11.98 15.04 9.13
C VAL A 506 10.99 15.59 10.16
N LEU A 507 11.13 15.18 11.43
CA LEU A 507 10.30 15.66 12.54
C LEU A 507 10.39 17.19 12.69
N ASP A 508 11.62 17.71 12.72
CA ASP A 508 11.90 19.14 12.87
C ASP A 508 11.40 19.93 11.66
N LEU A 509 11.47 19.38 10.44
CA LEU A 509 10.93 20.06 9.27
C LEU A 509 9.41 20.19 9.36
N ALA A 510 8.69 19.11 9.73
CA ALA A 510 7.24 19.16 9.91
C ALA A 510 6.85 20.17 11.00
N ALA A 511 7.49 20.10 12.16
CA ALA A 511 7.26 21.02 13.28
C ALA A 511 7.50 22.49 12.89
N ARG A 512 8.65 22.80 12.26
CA ARG A 512 8.95 24.17 11.79
C ARG A 512 7.93 24.68 10.77
N LYS A 513 7.54 23.86 9.79
CA LYS A 513 6.60 24.25 8.73
C LYS A 513 5.17 24.42 9.25
N ALA A 514 4.82 23.69 10.30
CA ALA A 514 3.57 23.88 11.04
C ALA A 514 3.62 25.01 12.07
N ALA A 515 4.75 25.72 12.20
CA ALA A 515 4.97 26.71 13.25
C ALA A 515 4.66 26.16 14.66
N TRP A 516 5.17 24.96 14.98
CA TRP A 516 5.00 24.33 16.29
C TRP A 516 5.33 25.30 17.44
N GLY A 517 4.52 25.32 18.49
CA GLY A 517 4.60 26.29 19.59
C GLY A 517 3.89 27.63 19.34
N SER A 518 3.42 27.92 18.12
CA SER A 518 2.56 29.08 17.88
C SER A 518 1.21 28.94 18.58
N GLN A 519 0.62 30.07 19.01
CA GLN A 519 -0.74 30.08 19.54
C GLN A 519 -1.76 29.65 18.47
N LEU A 520 -2.74 28.82 18.88
CA LEU A 520 -3.86 28.41 18.07
C LEU A 520 -5.15 29.15 18.49
N PRO A 521 -6.17 29.23 17.62
CA PRO A 521 -7.49 29.69 18.02
C PRO A 521 -8.07 28.84 19.15
N GLN A 522 -9.02 29.39 19.91
CA GLN A 522 -9.74 28.63 20.93
C GLN A 522 -10.47 27.44 20.31
N GLY A 523 -10.44 26.28 20.97
CA GLY A 523 -11.07 25.05 20.48
C GLY A 523 -10.24 24.29 19.44
N PHE A 524 -9.06 24.81 19.07
CA PHE A 524 -8.12 24.10 18.21
C PHE A 524 -7.07 23.38 19.03
N GLY A 525 -6.57 22.27 18.48
CA GLY A 525 -5.40 21.57 18.97
C GLY A 525 -4.48 21.18 17.83
N ARG A 526 -3.22 20.92 18.18
CA ARG A 526 -2.20 20.50 17.23
C ARG A 526 -1.50 19.24 17.71
N GLY A 527 -1.34 18.29 16.82
CA GLY A 527 -0.75 16.98 17.09
C GLY A 527 0.31 16.64 16.06
N ILE A 528 1.31 15.87 16.48
CA ILE A 528 2.44 15.45 15.64
C ILE A 528 2.65 13.94 15.75
N SER A 529 3.11 13.34 14.66
CA SER A 529 3.57 11.96 14.61
C SER A 529 4.70 11.79 13.60
N ILE A 530 5.46 10.69 13.72
CA ILE A 530 6.48 10.30 12.75
C ILE A 530 6.51 8.78 12.57
N HIS A 531 6.63 8.31 11.33
CA HIS A 531 6.73 6.87 11.04
C HIS A 531 7.68 6.59 9.88
N LYS A 532 8.37 5.45 9.95
CA LYS A 532 9.14 4.91 8.83
C LYS A 532 8.44 3.69 8.26
N SER A 533 8.17 3.71 6.96
CA SER A 533 7.69 2.55 6.23
C SER A 533 8.33 2.52 4.84
N PHE A 534 8.64 1.32 4.37
CA PHE A 534 9.21 1.10 3.03
C PHE A 534 10.46 1.95 2.72
N GLY A 535 11.33 2.16 3.71
CA GLY A 535 12.56 2.96 3.59
C GLY A 535 12.39 4.49 3.64
N THR A 536 11.14 4.98 3.65
CA THR A 536 10.78 6.40 3.69
C THR A 536 10.33 6.80 5.09
N ILE A 537 10.73 7.98 5.53
CA ILE A 537 10.32 8.55 6.82
C ILE A 537 9.34 9.68 6.53
N VAL A 538 8.19 9.67 7.20
CA VAL A 538 7.15 10.71 7.07
C VAL A 538 6.78 11.19 8.46
N SER A 539 6.74 12.51 8.64
CA SER A 539 6.16 13.16 9.82
C SER A 539 5.01 14.05 9.39
N GLN A 540 3.94 14.04 10.17
CA GLN A 540 2.76 14.85 9.92
C GLN A 540 2.39 15.63 11.18
N VAL A 541 2.12 16.93 10.99
CA VAL A 541 1.51 17.80 11.99
C VAL A 541 0.10 18.13 11.54
N VAL A 542 -0.86 17.97 12.43
CA VAL A 542 -2.28 18.18 12.14
C VAL A 542 -2.85 19.24 13.06
N GLU A 543 -3.63 20.16 12.50
CA GLU A 543 -4.47 21.11 13.24
C GLU A 543 -5.94 20.69 13.15
N VAL A 544 -6.56 20.52 14.32
CA VAL A 544 -7.96 20.09 14.46
C VAL A 544 -8.71 21.13 15.26
N GLU A 545 -9.91 21.48 14.79
CA GLU A 545 -10.91 22.23 15.56
C GLU A 545 -11.93 21.26 16.16
N ILE A 546 -12.34 21.48 17.41
CA ILE A 546 -13.48 20.77 18.01
C ILE A 546 -14.70 21.66 17.87
N ARG A 547 -15.62 21.26 16.99
CA ARG A 547 -16.84 21.99 16.68
C ARG A 547 -18.03 21.11 16.97
N ASP A 548 -18.91 21.58 17.86
CA ASP A 548 -20.14 20.87 18.24
C ASP A 548 -19.87 19.42 18.68
N GLY A 549 -18.80 19.20 19.45
CA GLY A 549 -18.37 17.88 19.92
C GLY A 549 -17.76 16.97 18.83
N ASN A 550 -17.49 17.49 17.63
CA ASN A 550 -16.89 16.74 16.53
C ASN A 550 -15.56 17.35 16.07
N PRO A 551 -14.57 16.53 15.69
CA PRO A 551 -13.30 17.02 15.19
C PRO A 551 -13.41 17.42 13.72
N ARG A 552 -12.85 18.59 13.39
CA ARG A 552 -12.67 19.06 12.03
C ARG A 552 -11.18 19.25 11.74
N VAL A 553 -10.65 18.45 10.82
CA VAL A 553 -9.25 18.58 10.38
C VAL A 553 -9.15 19.73 9.38
N HIS A 554 -8.36 20.75 9.71
CA HIS A 554 -8.21 21.95 8.87
C HIS A 554 -6.95 21.92 8.03
N ARG A 555 -5.84 21.48 8.63
CA ARG A 555 -4.52 21.57 8.03
C ARG A 555 -3.66 20.37 8.38
N VAL A 556 -2.91 19.86 7.40
CA VAL A 556 -1.91 18.82 7.57
C VAL A 556 -0.60 19.28 6.93
N VAL A 557 0.44 19.43 7.74
CA VAL A 557 1.80 19.69 7.27
C VAL A 557 2.55 18.36 7.28
N CYS A 558 3.01 17.93 6.11
CA CYS A 558 3.69 16.67 5.88
C CYS A 558 5.16 16.93 5.50
N ALA A 559 6.10 16.36 6.24
CA ALA A 559 7.50 16.27 5.84
C ALA A 559 7.84 14.83 5.45
N VAL A 560 8.54 14.65 4.33
CA VAL A 560 8.90 13.32 3.80
C VAL A 560 10.37 13.27 3.39
N ASP A 561 11.05 12.20 3.80
CA ASP A 561 12.38 11.83 3.32
C ASP A 561 12.33 10.43 2.69
N ALA A 562 12.32 10.39 1.36
CA ALA A 562 12.41 9.15 0.56
C ALA A 562 13.83 8.88 0.04
N GLY A 563 14.86 9.54 0.59
CA GLY A 563 16.25 9.49 0.15
C GLY A 563 16.53 10.43 -1.03
N PHE A 564 15.68 10.36 -2.06
CA PHE A 564 15.63 11.29 -3.19
C PHE A 564 14.28 11.18 -3.92
N ALA A 565 13.64 12.30 -4.19
CA ALA A 565 12.40 12.33 -4.97
C ALA A 565 12.70 12.26 -6.47
N ILE A 566 12.53 11.09 -7.08
CA ILE A 566 12.74 10.90 -8.53
C ILE A 566 11.82 11.79 -9.36
N HIS A 567 10.55 11.89 -8.93
CA HIS A 567 9.56 12.82 -9.48
C HIS A 567 8.89 13.53 -8.29
N PRO A 568 9.30 14.77 -7.95
CA PRO A 568 8.82 15.48 -6.76
C PRO A 568 7.29 15.60 -6.67
N ASP A 569 6.63 16.04 -7.75
CA ASP A 569 5.17 16.22 -7.73
C ASP A 569 4.43 14.88 -7.58
N GLY A 570 4.97 13.80 -8.17
CA GLY A 570 4.44 12.45 -8.00
C GLY A 570 4.56 11.97 -6.55
N LEU A 571 5.67 12.29 -5.87
CA LEU A 571 5.85 11.97 -4.45
C LEU A 571 4.89 12.78 -3.56
N ILE A 572 4.73 14.08 -3.84
CA ILE A 572 3.77 14.96 -3.15
C ILE A 572 2.35 14.40 -3.27
N ALA A 573 1.92 14.10 -4.50
CA ALA A 573 0.59 13.53 -4.76
C ALA A 573 0.37 12.19 -4.03
N GLN A 574 1.40 11.37 -3.86
CA GLN A 574 1.29 10.15 -3.07
C GLN A 574 1.16 10.41 -1.57
N MET A 575 1.83 11.43 -1.02
CA MET A 575 1.68 11.81 0.39
C MET A 575 0.26 12.33 0.66
N GLU A 576 -0.23 13.24 -0.19
CA GLU A 576 -1.60 13.78 -0.13
C GLU A 576 -2.65 12.68 -0.22
N SER A 577 -2.50 11.78 -1.20
CA SER A 577 -3.36 10.61 -1.33
C SER A 577 -3.31 9.71 -0.10
N GLY A 578 -2.12 9.50 0.48
CA GLY A 578 -1.93 8.70 1.68
C GLY A 578 -2.64 9.28 2.90
N ILE A 579 -2.54 10.61 3.07
CA ILE A 579 -3.20 11.38 4.13
C ILE A 579 -4.72 11.29 3.99
N ALA A 580 -5.29 11.56 2.81
CA ALA A 580 -6.73 11.48 2.59
C ALA A 580 -7.30 10.07 2.84
N TYR A 581 -6.56 9.03 2.40
CA TYR A 581 -6.94 7.63 2.60
C TYR A 581 -6.89 7.24 4.09
N GLY A 582 -5.85 7.67 4.81
CA GLY A 582 -5.72 7.42 6.25
C GLY A 582 -6.72 8.23 7.09
N LEU A 583 -7.09 9.45 6.68
CA LEU A 583 -8.15 10.23 7.31
C LEU A 583 -9.51 9.54 7.17
N THR A 584 -9.81 8.98 6.00
CA THR A 584 -11.03 8.18 5.81
C THR A 584 -11.08 7.03 6.83
N ALA A 585 -9.98 6.29 6.95
CA ALA A 585 -9.87 5.18 7.91
C ALA A 585 -9.99 5.65 9.37
N ALA A 586 -9.37 6.77 9.73
CA ALA A 586 -9.34 7.27 11.10
C ALA A 586 -10.69 7.87 11.52
N LEU A 587 -11.35 8.65 10.66
CA LEU A 587 -12.57 9.39 10.99
C LEU A 587 -13.82 8.53 10.84
N HIS A 588 -13.89 7.70 9.80
CA HIS A 588 -15.12 7.02 9.37
C HIS A 588 -15.01 5.50 9.27
N GLY A 589 -13.83 4.98 8.91
CA GLY A 589 -13.67 3.63 8.42
C GLY A 589 -13.98 2.54 9.44
N GLU A 590 -15.01 1.75 9.18
CA GLU A 590 -15.32 0.54 9.93
C GLU A 590 -16.12 -0.44 9.07
N ILE A 591 -15.66 -1.70 9.04
CA ILE A 591 -16.46 -2.84 8.65
C ILE A 591 -16.86 -3.60 9.92
N SER A 592 -18.16 -3.68 10.18
CA SER A 592 -18.73 -4.42 11.30
C SER A 592 -19.28 -5.77 10.89
N ILE A 593 -19.16 -6.73 11.80
CA ILE A 593 -19.63 -8.11 11.62
C ILE A 593 -20.83 -8.35 12.53
N ARG A 594 -21.94 -8.77 11.94
CA ARG A 594 -23.17 -9.18 12.63
C ARG A 594 -23.62 -10.54 12.13
N ARG A 595 -23.75 -11.51 13.04
CA ARG A 595 -24.08 -12.92 12.75
C ARG A 595 -23.20 -13.48 11.63
N GLY A 596 -21.90 -13.18 11.68
CA GLY A 596 -20.90 -13.67 10.72
C GLY A 596 -20.87 -12.96 9.36
N ALA A 597 -21.79 -12.03 9.10
CA ALA A 597 -21.88 -11.27 7.85
C ALA A 597 -21.47 -9.81 8.05
N VAL A 598 -21.00 -9.18 6.97
CA VAL A 598 -20.64 -7.77 6.95
C VAL A 598 -21.90 -6.89 6.89
N GLU A 599 -21.98 -5.88 7.74
CA GLU A 599 -23.14 -4.99 7.79
C GLU A 599 -23.11 -3.92 6.69
N GLN A 600 -21.95 -3.28 6.47
CA GLN A 600 -21.82 -2.20 5.49
C GLN A 600 -21.86 -2.73 4.07
N SER A 601 -22.53 -1.98 3.20
CA SER A 601 -22.80 -2.41 1.83
C SER A 601 -22.22 -1.46 0.78
N ASN A 602 -22.19 -0.14 1.00
CA ASN A 602 -21.85 0.84 -0.03
C ASN A 602 -21.42 2.18 0.62
N PHE A 603 -21.18 3.23 -0.16
CA PHE A 603 -20.68 4.52 0.35
C PHE A 603 -21.67 5.34 1.20
N HIS A 604 -22.92 4.88 1.32
CA HIS A 604 -23.92 5.53 2.18
C HIS A 604 -23.84 5.05 3.63
N ASP A 605 -23.39 3.80 3.86
CA ASP A 605 -23.20 3.19 5.17
C ASP A 605 -21.71 2.87 5.49
N TYR A 606 -20.82 2.97 4.50
CA TYR A 606 -19.36 3.07 4.65
C TYR A 606 -18.87 4.44 4.14
N PRO A 607 -18.96 5.51 4.94
CA PRO A 607 -18.61 6.85 4.51
C PRO A 607 -17.11 7.00 4.21
N ILE A 608 -16.80 7.79 3.18
CA ILE A 608 -15.44 8.16 2.80
C ILE A 608 -15.29 9.69 2.92
N LEU A 609 -14.06 10.14 3.19
CA LEU A 609 -13.76 11.57 3.29
C LEU A 609 -14.22 12.31 2.02
N ARG A 610 -15.01 13.35 2.19
CA ARG A 610 -15.55 14.17 1.10
C ARG A 610 -14.71 15.43 0.88
N MET A 611 -14.87 16.06 -0.29
CA MET A 611 -14.10 17.28 -0.64
C MET A 611 -14.30 18.42 0.36
N ASN A 612 -15.50 18.56 0.93
CA ASN A 612 -15.81 19.56 1.93
C ASN A 612 -15.23 19.24 3.31
N GLU A 613 -14.63 18.06 3.51
CA GLU A 613 -13.96 17.62 4.75
C GLU A 613 -12.44 17.54 4.57
N ALA A 614 -11.95 17.59 3.32
CA ALA A 614 -10.54 17.53 3.02
C ALA A 614 -9.78 18.74 3.62
N PRO A 615 -8.69 18.51 4.36
CA PRO A 615 -7.88 19.59 4.90
C PRO A 615 -7.00 20.22 3.82
N THR A 616 -6.45 21.39 4.14
CA THR A 616 -5.29 21.91 3.40
C THR A 616 -4.08 21.03 3.70
N ILE A 617 -3.43 20.47 2.68
CA ILE A 617 -2.26 19.62 2.84
C ILE A 617 -1.04 20.33 2.24
N GLU A 618 0.02 20.46 3.04
CA GLU A 618 1.31 20.99 2.61
C GLU A 618 2.37 19.89 2.72
N THR A 619 2.98 19.51 1.59
CA THR A 619 4.02 18.47 1.59
C THR A 619 5.40 19.06 1.31
N HIS A 620 6.37 18.72 2.16
CA HIS A 620 7.76 19.18 2.07
C HIS A 620 8.73 17.99 1.95
N ILE A 621 9.54 18.00 0.90
CA ILE A 621 10.48 16.91 0.59
C ILE A 621 11.87 17.23 1.14
N ILE A 622 12.50 16.24 1.77
CA ILE A 622 13.93 16.20 2.08
C ILE A 622 14.62 15.22 1.14
N ASN A 623 15.57 15.73 0.34
CA ASN A 623 16.47 14.92 -0.47
C ASN A 623 17.76 14.60 0.32
N SER A 624 17.67 13.66 1.26
CA SER A 624 18.72 13.41 2.27
C SER A 624 20.00 12.76 1.77
N GLY A 625 20.06 12.31 0.51
CA GLY A 625 21.21 11.54 0.03
C GLY A 625 21.11 10.04 0.30
N LYS A 626 20.21 9.61 1.20
CA LYS A 626 20.11 8.21 1.65
C LYS A 626 19.51 7.30 0.57
N SER A 627 19.50 5.99 0.85
CA SER A 627 18.89 4.96 0.01
C SER A 627 17.45 5.31 -0.32
N LEU A 628 17.04 5.03 -1.57
CA LEU A 628 15.69 5.31 -2.05
C LEU A 628 14.66 4.51 -1.26
N GLY A 629 13.68 5.22 -0.72
CA GLY A 629 12.47 4.66 -0.14
C GLY A 629 11.32 4.59 -1.15
N GLY A 630 10.21 4.00 -0.72
CA GLY A 630 8.97 3.96 -1.47
C GLY A 630 8.12 5.23 -1.32
N GLY A 631 7.23 5.51 -2.28
CA GLY A 631 6.31 6.66 -2.21
C GLY A 631 4.85 6.29 -1.99
N GLY A 632 4.42 5.08 -2.35
CA GLY A 632 3.00 4.75 -2.51
C GLY A 632 2.20 4.62 -1.22
N GLU A 633 2.87 4.26 -0.13
CA GLU A 633 2.26 3.91 1.16
C GLU A 633 2.64 4.87 2.33
N PRO A 634 3.86 5.42 2.41
CA PRO A 634 4.34 6.11 3.62
C PRO A 634 3.54 7.31 4.13
N GLY A 635 2.71 7.94 3.29
CA GLY A 635 1.84 9.05 3.72
C GLY A 635 0.64 8.62 4.58
N THR A 636 0.26 7.34 4.58
CA THR A 636 -0.94 6.86 5.29
C THR A 636 -0.73 6.64 6.80
N PRO A 637 0.36 6.01 7.27
CA PRO A 637 0.48 5.65 8.69
C PRO A 637 0.45 6.82 9.71
N PRO A 638 1.11 7.98 9.48
CA PRO A 638 1.23 9.00 10.52
C PRO A 638 -0.07 9.77 10.81
N ILE A 639 -1.07 9.73 9.93
CA ILE A 639 -2.19 10.67 10.01
C ILE A 639 -3.13 10.41 11.19
N ALA A 640 -3.49 9.15 11.44
CA ALA A 640 -4.39 8.78 12.55
C ALA A 640 -3.85 9.25 13.92
N PRO A 641 -2.60 8.92 14.32
CA PRO A 641 -2.06 9.36 15.61
C PRO A 641 -1.88 10.88 15.67
N ALA A 642 -1.52 11.55 14.58
CA ALA A 642 -1.40 13.02 14.58
C ALA A 642 -2.76 13.70 14.84
N VAL A 643 -3.85 13.18 14.25
CA VAL A 643 -5.22 13.66 14.51
C VAL A 643 -5.62 13.41 15.96
N THR A 644 -5.42 12.20 16.49
CA THR A 644 -5.82 11.88 17.88
C THR A 644 -5.00 12.64 18.92
N ASN A 645 -3.71 12.90 18.65
CA ASN A 645 -2.88 13.76 19.49
C ASN A 645 -3.35 15.23 19.43
N ALA A 646 -3.80 15.72 18.27
CA ALA A 646 -4.37 17.05 18.14
C ALA A 646 -5.70 17.19 18.91
N ILE A 647 -6.56 16.17 18.86
CA ILE A 647 -7.81 16.12 19.63
C ILE A 647 -7.52 16.14 21.13
N PHE A 648 -6.54 15.35 21.60
CA PHE A 648 -6.14 15.38 23.00
C PHE A 648 -5.59 16.75 23.39
N ASN A 649 -4.77 17.38 22.55
CA ASN A 649 -4.26 18.72 22.82
C ASN A 649 -5.41 19.77 22.94
N ALA A 650 -6.49 19.62 22.17
CA ALA A 650 -7.65 20.50 22.24
C ALA A 650 -8.58 20.23 23.43
N THR A 651 -8.71 18.98 23.86
CA THR A 651 -9.81 18.54 24.76
C THR A 651 -9.37 17.87 26.05
N GLY A 652 -8.14 17.35 26.11
CA GLY A 652 -7.69 16.42 27.15
C GLY A 652 -8.24 14.99 27.02
N ILE A 653 -9.07 14.70 26.02
CA ILE A 653 -9.68 13.37 25.81
C ILE A 653 -8.75 12.52 24.93
N ARG A 654 -8.36 11.34 25.43
CA ARG A 654 -7.55 10.37 24.67
C ARG A 654 -8.44 9.44 23.86
N ILE A 655 -8.21 9.40 22.55
CA ILE A 655 -8.86 8.45 21.64
C ILE A 655 -7.96 7.24 21.44
N ARG A 656 -8.39 6.09 21.97
CA ARG A 656 -7.67 4.82 21.85
C ARG A 656 -8.35 3.81 20.91
N GLU A 657 -9.55 4.13 20.43
CA GLU A 657 -10.33 3.31 19.50
C GLU A 657 -10.73 4.11 18.27
N LEU A 658 -10.53 3.51 17.09
CA LEU A 658 -10.99 4.05 15.81
C LEU A 658 -12.30 3.35 15.39
N PRO A 659 -13.22 4.01 14.66
CA PRO A 659 -13.09 5.35 14.09
C PRO A 659 -13.43 6.49 15.09
N ILE A 660 -12.82 7.66 14.90
CA ILE A 660 -12.88 8.82 15.78
C ILE A 660 -14.31 9.36 15.93
N LEU A 661 -15.10 9.41 14.84
CA LEU A 661 -16.45 9.99 14.87
C LEU A 661 -17.49 9.12 15.60
N LYS A 662 -17.10 7.92 16.05
CA LYS A 662 -17.92 7.10 16.95
C LYS A 662 -17.60 7.32 18.43
N GLN A 663 -16.59 8.15 18.73
CA GLN A 663 -16.13 8.43 20.08
C GLN A 663 -16.77 9.71 20.60
N SER A 664 -17.07 9.77 21.90
CA SER A 664 -17.54 11.00 22.52
C SER A 664 -16.38 11.95 22.76
N LEU A 665 -16.50 13.20 22.28
CA LEU A 665 -15.59 14.30 22.61
C LEU A 665 -16.25 15.35 23.51
N SER A 666 -17.46 15.08 24.01
CA SER A 666 -18.06 15.94 25.02
C SER A 666 -17.31 15.75 26.34
N LEU A 667 -16.98 16.86 26.98
CA LEU A 667 -16.56 16.90 28.38
C LEU A 667 -17.78 16.55 29.24
N GLY A 668 -18.18 15.28 29.27
CA GLY A 668 -19.00 14.76 30.36
C GLY A 668 -18.14 14.76 31.62
N ASP A 669 -18.71 15.19 32.75
CA ASP A 669 -18.03 15.29 34.05
C ASP A 669 -17.04 14.14 34.26
N VAL A 670 -15.76 14.50 34.37
CA VAL A 670 -14.61 13.60 34.49
C VAL A 670 -14.57 12.96 35.88
N SER A 671 -15.60 12.18 36.23
CA SER A 671 -15.69 11.48 37.51
C SER A 671 -15.86 9.96 37.42
N GLU A 672 -15.97 9.36 36.23
CA GLU A 672 -16.22 7.90 36.14
C GLU A 672 -15.33 7.10 35.18
N MET A 673 -14.38 7.70 34.45
CA MET A 673 -13.51 6.93 33.52
C MET A 673 -12.11 6.57 34.04
N ASP A 674 -11.75 6.95 35.28
CA ASP A 674 -10.49 6.54 35.94
C ASP A 674 -10.66 5.36 36.91
N ALA A 675 -11.77 4.61 36.81
CA ALA A 675 -12.03 3.44 37.64
C ALA A 675 -12.54 2.25 36.80
N ALA A 676 -11.68 1.70 35.93
CA ALA A 676 -11.81 0.34 35.38
C ALA A 676 -10.46 -0.25 34.97
#